data_AF-A0A369HAC2-F1
#
_entry.id   AF-A0A369HAC2-F1
#
_cell.length_a   1.000
_cell.length_b   1.000
_cell.length_c   1.000
_cell.angle_alpha   90.00
_cell.angle_beta   90.00
_cell.angle_gamma   90.00
#
_symmetry.space_group_name_H-M   'P 1'
#
loop_
_entity.id
_entity.type
_entity.pdbx_description
1 polymer ?
#
loop_
_entity_poly.entity_id
_entity_poly.type
_entity_poly.pdbx_seq_one_letter_code
_entity_poly.pdbx_strand_id
1 'polypeptide(L)'
;MLRLLLAACLLGLSFRDKRVDAANSRDGQSQNNLAAACPNYATYASVPHPPLSTGKLALPFQRPDPQCRTFTSQEIERVIKEVTSKMKDPDLARLFENAFPSTTDTTVKFHTVGKDSGLVRTDGFHYARDEGAWEGPQSFITTGDIVAEWLRDSTNQLRPYLSLAKKDPAIFDLVLGAINTQSEYVIESPYCNAFQPPPISKLPVSSNGQDDTVHPVYEPSAVFECKYELDSLAHFLALANDFYDHTASTKFANQRWLLAVETVIDVLTKQSRPTFDQETGAYVRNDYTFQRTTNVGTETLGLQGVGNPLNAGTGLVRSAFRPSDDATILGFFIPANAMMSVELGRTSKILHEIGKASLAKTVQKWSEQIRAGVLEHGVVRHKKYGKVFAYEVDGYGSSILMDDANFPSLLALPIMGFCDVKDSTYQSTRKMILDRQGNPYFLSGKEFQGIGGPHIGLRNAWPMSVLMQAQTTDNDEEIKKCLDLVLRSSGLGLVHESVDVDHVRQYTRSWFAWANGVFAVTILDLAKRKPHLIFGPGAAPYVVMNRLNRRLPISASQRSSLTVTATRPLILHPSTAQMTSPPRRLINLLRGWPSPSVLPASLLSGACQRVLADPESSTPVLQYGPDRGYQPLREALASWLGRQYGVESEPERICITGGASQSLACILQSFTDPHITRAVWIVEPCYHLACGIFEDAGFGGRLRAAPGDEEGVDVDGLEKRITEMDNEVMPSRKVSQPFPPICLLQPLKVSGPTRKSYKHVIYCVATCSNPSGITMSLRRRESLIRLARAHDALIISDDVYDFLTWPLQGDARPGAPFPPRLCDIDLASSDSPFGNAVSNGSFSKIVGPGMRTGWVEASTAFVRGLGDTASTLSGGAPSQFCAAVLTDLVLNGQLERHIEDQLRPSLQRRHRILMDAIREHLAPLGITARDDEDWYGGYFVWLSATTTPLPPPKLIAEAAMRDANLVIGPGTMFEVRGDDRRTRFEAEIRLCFAWEEEDALVQGVQRLGLLLKRMREDRKYYDDLQATFSKGASLDEYK
;
A
#
# COMPACT_ATOMS: atom_id res chain seq x y z
N MET A 1 -25.95 28.55 -16.59
CA MET A 1 -26.32 27.15 -16.35
C MET A 1 -27.67 26.99 -15.64
N LEU A 2 -28.08 27.91 -14.75
CA LEU A 2 -29.37 27.85 -14.04
C LEU A 2 -30.63 28.26 -14.86
N ARG A 3 -30.50 28.59 -16.15
CA ARG A 3 -31.62 28.90 -17.06
C ARG A 3 -31.88 27.83 -18.14
N LEU A 4 -31.06 26.78 -18.21
CA LEU A 4 -31.24 25.64 -19.13
C LEU A 4 -31.88 24.41 -18.45
N LEU A 5 -31.95 24.39 -17.12
CA LEU A 5 -32.56 23.30 -16.35
C LEU A 5 -34.09 23.42 -16.19
N LEU A 6 -34.71 24.51 -16.65
CA LEU A 6 -36.16 24.72 -16.58
C LEU A 6 -36.93 24.35 -17.86
N ALA A 7 -36.25 24.01 -18.96
CA ALA A 7 -36.90 23.75 -20.26
C ALA A 7 -37.21 22.26 -20.52
N ALA A 8 -36.64 21.33 -19.76
CA ALA A 8 -36.82 19.89 -20.01
C ALA A 8 -38.06 19.25 -19.32
N CYS A 9 -38.74 19.98 -18.42
CA CYS A 9 -39.94 19.48 -17.73
C CYS A 9 -41.27 19.79 -18.43
N LEU A 10 -41.26 20.36 -19.65
CA LEU A 10 -42.47 20.84 -20.33
C LEU A 10 -42.85 20.13 -21.63
N LEU A 11 -42.18 19.02 -22.00
CA LEU A 11 -42.54 18.26 -23.21
C LEU A 11 -42.83 16.80 -22.88
N GLY A 12 -44.05 16.57 -22.37
CA GLY A 12 -44.62 15.24 -22.21
C GLY A 12 -44.87 14.57 -23.55
N LEU A 13 -43.98 13.65 -23.93
CA LEU A 13 -44.19 12.71 -25.03
C LEU A 13 -44.02 11.28 -24.53
N SER A 14 -45.17 10.60 -24.45
CA SER A 14 -45.29 9.16 -24.27
C SER A 14 -45.02 8.44 -25.60
N PHE A 15 -44.16 7.42 -25.61
CA PHE A 15 -44.20 6.36 -26.62
C PHE A 15 -43.87 4.98 -26.02
N ARG A 16 -44.96 4.24 -25.81
CA ARG A 16 -45.22 2.81 -26.06
C ARG A 16 -44.11 1.74 -25.92
N ASP A 17 -44.49 0.75 -25.11
CA ASP A 17 -44.10 -0.67 -25.12
C ASP A 17 -43.69 -1.23 -26.49
N LYS A 18 -42.52 -1.89 -26.52
CA LYS A 18 -42.29 -3.08 -27.33
C LYS A 18 -41.81 -4.21 -26.43
N ARG A 19 -42.70 -5.18 -26.21
CA ARG A 19 -42.33 -6.56 -25.85
C ARG A 19 -41.44 -7.12 -26.97
N VAL A 20 -40.31 -7.68 -26.59
CA VAL A 20 -39.59 -8.67 -27.42
C VAL A 20 -39.43 -9.90 -26.55
N ASP A 21 -40.29 -10.89 -26.79
CA ASP A 21 -40.04 -12.26 -26.38
C ASP A 21 -38.99 -12.84 -27.34
N ALA A 22 -37.85 -13.27 -26.80
CA ALA A 22 -36.96 -14.21 -27.46
C ALA A 22 -36.28 -15.07 -26.40
N ALA A 23 -36.88 -16.23 -26.18
CA ALA A 23 -36.32 -17.32 -25.40
C ALA A 23 -35.07 -17.91 -26.08
N ASN A 24 -34.14 -18.35 -25.24
CA ASN A 24 -33.06 -19.33 -25.49
C ASN A 24 -31.95 -18.98 -26.49
N SER A 25 -30.85 -18.38 -25.97
CA SER A 25 -29.49 -18.74 -26.38
C SER A 25 -28.42 -18.41 -25.33
N ARG A 26 -28.09 -19.43 -24.50
CA ARG A 26 -26.76 -19.88 -24.02
C ARG A 26 -25.74 -18.78 -23.63
N ASP A 27 -25.66 -18.40 -22.35
CA ASP A 27 -24.88 -19.03 -21.25
C ASP A 27 -23.44 -19.39 -21.59
N GLY A 28 -22.49 -18.56 -21.11
CA GLY A 28 -21.06 -18.84 -21.05
C GLY A 28 -20.16 -17.62 -21.30
N GLN A 29 -20.50 -16.77 -22.27
CA GLN A 29 -19.68 -15.60 -22.65
C GLN A 29 -20.06 -14.29 -21.94
N SER A 30 -21.28 -14.17 -21.40
CA SER A 30 -21.75 -12.92 -20.76
C SER A 30 -21.18 -12.71 -19.36
N GLN A 31 -20.99 -13.76 -18.56
CA GLN A 31 -20.57 -13.62 -17.15
C GLN A 31 -19.16 -13.04 -16.99
N ASN A 32 -18.19 -13.39 -17.85
CA ASN A 32 -16.80 -12.90 -17.75
C ASN A 32 -16.64 -11.42 -18.16
N ASN A 33 -17.46 -10.92 -19.10
CA ASN A 33 -17.46 -9.50 -19.47
C ASN A 33 -18.15 -8.63 -18.41
N LEU A 34 -19.08 -9.19 -17.63
CA LEU A 34 -19.80 -8.48 -16.58
C LEU A 34 -19.01 -8.37 -15.27
N ALA A 35 -18.19 -9.36 -14.92
CA ALA A 35 -17.31 -9.29 -13.74
C ALA A 35 -16.26 -8.16 -13.85
N ALA A 36 -15.74 -7.88 -15.06
CA ALA A 36 -14.81 -6.76 -15.32
C ALA A 36 -15.48 -5.38 -15.30
N ALA A 37 -16.83 -5.33 -15.38
CA ALA A 37 -17.62 -4.11 -15.32
C ALA A 37 -18.06 -3.76 -13.89
N CYS A 38 -17.77 -4.61 -12.91
CA CYS A 38 -18.12 -4.38 -11.51
C CYS A 38 -17.28 -3.25 -10.91
N PRO A 39 -17.92 -2.21 -10.34
CA PRO A 39 -17.19 -1.10 -9.76
C PRO A 39 -16.39 -1.55 -8.53
N ASN A 40 -15.28 -0.87 -8.26
CA ASN A 40 -14.60 -1.02 -6.98
C ASN A 40 -15.58 -0.65 -5.85
N TYR A 41 -15.84 -1.58 -4.95
CA TYR A 41 -16.88 -1.39 -3.94
C TYR A 41 -16.52 -0.31 -2.89
N ALA A 42 -15.23 -0.07 -2.62
CA ALA A 42 -14.82 1.03 -1.73
C ALA A 42 -15.23 2.39 -2.32
N THR A 43 -15.08 2.56 -3.64
CA THR A 43 -15.57 3.75 -4.36
C THR A 43 -17.10 3.76 -4.43
N TYR A 44 -17.73 2.62 -4.74
CA TYR A 44 -19.19 2.50 -4.80
C TYR A 44 -19.83 2.94 -3.47
N ALA A 45 -19.43 2.33 -2.35
CA ALA A 45 -19.99 2.61 -1.02
C ALA A 45 -19.80 4.06 -0.55
N SER A 46 -18.95 4.86 -1.20
CA SER A 46 -18.72 6.27 -0.84
C SER A 46 -19.80 7.25 -1.35
N VAL A 47 -20.73 6.79 -2.20
CA VAL A 47 -21.77 7.64 -2.79
C VAL A 47 -23.17 7.01 -2.66
N PRO A 48 -24.26 7.81 -2.65
CA PRO A 48 -25.61 7.29 -2.56
C PRO A 48 -26.14 6.77 -3.91
N HIS A 49 -26.84 5.63 -3.89
CA HIS A 49 -27.46 5.05 -5.09
C HIS A 49 -28.99 4.88 -4.97
N PRO A 50 -29.74 5.12 -6.05
CA PRO A 50 -31.16 4.80 -6.11
C PRO A 50 -31.40 3.27 -6.25
N PRO A 51 -32.60 2.78 -5.91
CA PRO A 51 -33.72 3.53 -5.33
C PRO A 51 -33.51 3.83 -3.84
N LEU A 52 -33.77 5.08 -3.43
CA LEU A 52 -33.78 5.47 -2.02
C LEU A 52 -34.96 4.79 -1.29
N SER A 53 -34.81 4.53 0.01
CA SER A 53 -35.94 4.10 0.85
C SER A 53 -37.03 5.17 0.89
N THR A 54 -38.26 4.76 1.19
CA THR A 54 -39.42 5.65 1.33
C THR A 54 -39.56 6.24 2.74
N GLY A 55 -38.59 5.97 3.63
CA GLY A 55 -38.56 6.49 4.99
C GLY A 55 -38.12 7.96 5.04
N LYS A 56 -38.02 8.51 6.25
CA LYS A 56 -37.71 9.93 6.47
C LYS A 56 -36.27 10.28 6.12
N LEU A 57 -35.36 9.34 6.26
CA LEU A 57 -33.94 9.53 5.99
C LEU A 57 -33.59 9.27 4.52
N ALA A 58 -34.47 8.60 3.78
CA ALA A 58 -34.29 8.27 2.37
C ALA A 58 -32.93 7.59 2.10
N LEU A 59 -32.60 6.58 2.92
CA LEU A 59 -31.35 5.84 2.84
C LEU A 59 -31.16 5.21 1.45
N PRO A 60 -29.94 5.32 0.87
CA PRO A 60 -29.65 4.78 -0.44
C PRO A 60 -29.54 3.26 -0.45
N PHE A 61 -29.67 2.68 -1.64
CA PHE A 61 -29.31 1.28 -1.89
C PHE A 61 -27.79 1.15 -1.97
N GLN A 62 -27.22 0.11 -1.36
CA GLN A 62 -25.77 -0.10 -1.36
C GLN A 62 -25.33 -1.52 -1.73
N ARG A 63 -26.24 -2.42 -2.09
CA ARG A 63 -25.80 -3.73 -2.54
C ARG A 63 -25.24 -3.64 -3.96
N PRO A 64 -24.15 -4.33 -4.29
CA PRO A 64 -23.70 -4.49 -5.67
C PRO A 64 -24.81 -5.10 -6.53
N ASP A 65 -24.71 -4.85 -7.84
CA ASP A 65 -25.47 -5.61 -8.83
C ASP A 65 -25.32 -7.12 -8.54
N PRO A 66 -26.39 -7.93 -8.67
CA PRO A 66 -26.32 -9.38 -8.42
C PRO A 66 -25.13 -10.09 -9.06
N GLN A 67 -24.66 -9.63 -10.23
CA GLN A 67 -23.52 -10.22 -10.94
C GLN A 67 -22.16 -9.83 -10.36
N CYS A 68 -22.11 -8.78 -9.53
CA CYS A 68 -20.92 -8.26 -8.87
C CYS A 68 -20.76 -8.74 -7.43
N ARG A 69 -21.70 -9.55 -6.93
CA ARG A 69 -21.64 -10.10 -5.57
C ARG A 69 -20.63 -11.22 -5.50
N THR A 70 -19.73 -11.17 -4.52
CA THR A 70 -18.61 -12.11 -4.46
C THR A 70 -18.99 -13.49 -3.93
N PHE A 71 -20.14 -13.60 -3.25
CA PHE A 71 -20.76 -14.84 -2.81
C PHE A 71 -22.28 -14.67 -2.80
N THR A 72 -23.04 -15.71 -3.18
CA THR A 72 -24.51 -15.64 -3.21
C THR A 72 -25.15 -16.83 -2.50
N SER A 73 -26.26 -16.58 -1.82
CA SER A 73 -27.05 -17.60 -1.13
C SER A 73 -28.53 -17.28 -1.25
N GLN A 74 -29.34 -18.28 -1.62
CA GLN A 74 -30.79 -18.14 -1.66
C GLN A 74 -31.38 -17.98 -0.26
N GLU A 75 -30.77 -18.59 0.76
CA GLU A 75 -31.21 -18.45 2.14
C GLU A 75 -30.94 -17.04 2.69
N ILE A 76 -29.85 -16.38 2.28
CA ILE A 76 -29.59 -14.97 2.59
C ILE A 76 -30.69 -14.08 1.97
N GLU A 77 -30.97 -14.23 0.67
CA GLU A 77 -32.03 -13.44 0.02
C GLU A 77 -33.42 -13.70 0.63
N ARG A 78 -33.69 -14.94 1.06
CA ARG A 78 -34.92 -15.29 1.77
C ARG A 78 -35.03 -14.55 3.10
N VAL A 79 -33.98 -14.55 3.91
CA VAL A 79 -33.97 -13.84 5.20
C VAL A 79 -34.14 -12.34 4.99
N ILE A 80 -33.44 -11.74 4.03
CA ILE A 80 -33.61 -10.32 3.68
C ILE A 80 -35.08 -10.05 3.40
N LYS A 81 -35.69 -10.78 2.46
CA LYS A 81 -37.10 -10.58 2.09
C LYS A 81 -38.05 -10.78 3.27
N GLU A 82 -37.86 -11.82 4.08
CA GLU A 82 -38.74 -12.11 5.21
C GLU A 82 -38.67 -11.07 6.33
N VAL A 83 -37.48 -10.54 6.60
CA VAL A 83 -37.24 -9.57 7.66
C VAL A 83 -37.69 -8.18 7.19
N THR A 84 -37.26 -7.73 6.01
CA THR A 84 -37.56 -6.38 5.51
C THR A 84 -39.03 -6.19 5.18
N SER A 85 -39.73 -7.22 4.66
CA SER A 85 -41.17 -7.13 4.38
C SER A 85 -42.05 -6.99 5.63
N LYS A 86 -41.51 -7.30 6.82
CA LYS A 86 -42.21 -7.17 8.11
C LYS A 86 -41.81 -5.92 8.88
N MET A 87 -40.70 -5.29 8.52
CA MET A 87 -40.23 -4.07 9.18
C MET A 87 -41.16 -2.90 8.85
N LYS A 88 -41.53 -2.14 9.88
CA LYS A 88 -42.41 -0.97 9.72
C LYS A 88 -41.66 0.27 9.26
N ASP A 89 -40.41 0.41 9.69
CA ASP A 89 -39.56 1.53 9.30
C ASP A 89 -38.84 1.19 7.98
N PRO A 90 -39.14 1.89 6.87
CA PRO A 90 -38.52 1.61 5.59
C PRO A 90 -37.01 1.93 5.55
N ASP A 91 -36.54 2.87 6.38
CA ASP A 91 -35.10 3.19 6.46
C ASP A 91 -34.36 2.06 7.19
N LEU A 92 -34.93 1.55 8.29
CA LEU A 92 -34.38 0.39 8.99
C LEU A 92 -34.36 -0.86 8.09
N ALA A 93 -35.42 -1.06 7.31
CA ALA A 93 -35.50 -2.13 6.32
C ALA A 93 -34.41 -2.00 5.26
N ARG A 94 -34.17 -0.79 4.73
CA ARG A 94 -33.10 -0.53 3.77
C ARG A 94 -31.71 -0.78 4.36
N LEU A 95 -31.46 -0.30 5.58
CA LEU A 95 -30.17 -0.53 6.23
C LEU A 95 -29.92 -2.02 6.48
N PHE A 96 -30.94 -2.78 6.90
CA PHE A 96 -30.82 -4.23 7.03
C PHE A 96 -30.59 -4.94 5.70
N GLU A 97 -31.29 -4.53 4.63
CA GLU A 97 -31.09 -5.06 3.29
C GLU A 97 -29.65 -4.83 2.78
N ASN A 98 -29.07 -3.67 3.04
CA ASN A 98 -27.70 -3.36 2.65
C ASN A 98 -26.67 -4.07 3.55
N ALA A 99 -26.88 -4.06 4.86
CA ALA A 99 -25.90 -4.51 5.85
C ALA A 99 -25.83 -6.03 6.02
N PHE A 100 -26.99 -6.72 6.04
CA PHE A 100 -27.05 -8.16 6.28
C PHE A 100 -26.20 -8.99 5.30
N PRO A 101 -26.23 -8.75 3.98
CA PRO A 101 -25.39 -9.48 3.04
C PRO A 101 -24.05 -8.78 2.74
N SER A 102 -23.67 -7.71 3.46
CA SER A 102 -22.51 -6.88 3.09
C SER A 102 -21.23 -7.71 2.93
N THR A 103 -20.96 -8.64 3.85
CA THR A 103 -19.83 -9.58 3.75
C THR A 103 -19.91 -10.45 2.51
N THR A 104 -21.03 -11.15 2.29
CA THR A 104 -21.16 -12.08 1.16
C THR A 104 -21.20 -11.36 -0.18
N ASP A 105 -21.75 -10.17 -0.22
CA ASP A 105 -21.82 -9.38 -1.45
C ASP A 105 -20.42 -8.83 -1.82
N THR A 106 -19.48 -8.63 -0.88
CA THR A 106 -18.31 -7.76 -1.14
C THR A 106 -16.95 -8.25 -0.64
N THR A 107 -16.87 -9.05 0.44
CA THR A 107 -15.59 -9.35 1.12
C THR A 107 -15.16 -10.81 1.04
N VAL A 108 -16.01 -11.73 0.60
CA VAL A 108 -15.58 -13.11 0.30
C VAL A 108 -14.75 -13.07 -0.99
N LYS A 109 -13.43 -12.89 -0.88
CA LYS A 109 -12.54 -12.69 -2.04
C LYS A 109 -12.06 -13.99 -2.66
N PHE A 110 -12.04 -15.06 -1.89
CA PHE A 110 -11.72 -16.39 -2.38
C PHE A 110 -12.51 -17.43 -1.58
N HIS A 111 -13.04 -18.44 -2.27
CA HIS A 111 -13.75 -19.55 -1.65
C HIS A 111 -13.66 -20.80 -2.53
N THR A 112 -13.39 -21.96 -1.92
CA THR A 112 -13.38 -23.28 -2.59
C THR A 112 -14.30 -24.26 -1.87
N VAL A 113 -14.83 -25.24 -2.60
CA VAL A 113 -15.81 -26.23 -2.10
C VAL A 113 -15.18 -27.64 -1.95
N GLY A 114 -13.85 -27.76 -2.04
CA GLY A 114 -13.15 -29.05 -2.01
C GLY A 114 -11.62 -28.93 -1.87
N LYS A 115 -10.91 -30.06 -1.91
CA LYS A 115 -9.44 -30.11 -1.81
C LYS A 115 -8.83 -29.55 -3.10
N ASP A 116 -8.07 -28.45 -2.98
CA ASP A 116 -7.24 -27.95 -4.08
C ASP A 116 -5.82 -28.52 -3.90
N SER A 117 -5.41 -29.39 -4.82
CA SER A 117 -4.11 -30.08 -4.78
C SER A 117 -2.96 -29.26 -5.39
N GLY A 118 -3.19 -27.96 -5.64
CA GLY A 118 -2.26 -27.11 -6.37
C GLY A 118 -1.08 -26.54 -5.58
N LEU A 119 -1.03 -26.71 -4.24
CA LEU A 119 0.07 -26.19 -3.43
C LEU A 119 1.12 -27.26 -3.11
N VAL A 120 2.18 -27.31 -3.93
CA VAL A 120 3.48 -27.84 -3.52
C VAL A 120 4.35 -26.61 -3.25
N ARG A 121 4.88 -26.44 -2.03
CA ARG A 121 5.85 -25.38 -1.75
C ARG A 121 6.99 -25.53 -2.76
N THR A 122 7.27 -24.48 -3.52
CA THR A 122 8.22 -24.47 -4.64
C THR A 122 9.69 -24.62 -4.21
N ASP A 123 9.97 -24.78 -2.92
CA ASP A 123 11.29 -25.04 -2.35
C ASP A 123 11.65 -26.54 -2.29
N GLY A 124 10.69 -27.44 -2.56
CA GLY A 124 10.94 -28.88 -2.63
C GLY A 124 11.20 -29.56 -1.28
N PHE A 125 11.00 -28.88 -0.15
CA PHE A 125 11.12 -29.46 1.18
C PHE A 125 9.73 -29.74 1.77
N HIS A 126 9.37 -31.02 1.89
CA HIS A 126 8.21 -31.46 2.67
C HIS A 126 8.60 -31.53 4.15
N TYR A 127 8.13 -30.57 4.95
CA TYR A 127 8.22 -30.70 6.41
C TYR A 127 7.05 -31.56 6.91
N ALA A 128 7.28 -32.40 7.93
CA ALA A 128 6.21 -33.18 8.56
C ALA A 128 5.06 -32.28 9.11
N ARG A 129 5.34 -31.00 9.34
CA ARG A 129 4.35 -29.97 9.72
C ARG A 129 3.42 -29.52 8.58
N ASP A 130 3.71 -29.85 7.33
CA ASP A 130 2.91 -29.47 6.16
C ASP A 130 1.87 -30.55 5.78
N GLU A 131 1.88 -31.71 6.46
CA GLU A 131 0.91 -32.78 6.22
C GLU A 131 -0.53 -32.30 6.50
N GLY A 132 -1.40 -32.45 5.50
CA GLY A 132 -2.81 -32.07 5.57
C GLY A 132 -3.09 -30.58 5.41
N ALA A 133 -2.07 -29.74 5.13
CA ALA A 133 -2.27 -28.32 4.89
C ALA A 133 -3.20 -28.09 3.69
N TRP A 134 -4.11 -27.12 3.83
CA TRP A 134 -5.07 -26.73 2.78
C TRP A 134 -6.07 -27.83 2.36
N GLU A 135 -6.24 -28.87 3.18
CA GLU A 135 -7.26 -29.90 2.91
C GLU A 135 -8.67 -29.41 3.26
N GLY A 136 -9.60 -29.61 2.31
CA GLY A 136 -11.00 -29.21 2.45
C GLY A 136 -11.31 -27.82 1.89
N PRO A 137 -12.54 -27.32 2.07
CA PRO A 137 -12.92 -25.96 1.70
C PRO A 137 -11.98 -24.93 2.32
N GLN A 138 -11.77 -23.83 1.62
CA GLN A 138 -10.94 -22.69 2.06
C GLN A 138 -11.68 -21.40 1.72
N SER A 139 -11.65 -20.42 2.60
CA SER A 139 -12.34 -19.15 2.41
C SER A 139 -11.49 -18.00 2.94
N PHE A 140 -11.28 -16.99 2.11
CA PHE A 140 -10.57 -15.77 2.48
C PHE A 140 -11.53 -14.59 2.49
N ILE A 141 -11.68 -13.97 3.66
CA ILE A 141 -12.67 -12.92 3.94
C ILE A 141 -11.91 -11.65 4.32
N THR A 142 -11.98 -10.64 3.46
CA THR A 142 -11.30 -9.37 3.72
C THR A 142 -12.10 -8.48 4.66
N THR A 143 -11.44 -7.55 5.35
CA THR A 143 -12.13 -6.59 6.24
C THR A 143 -12.99 -5.59 5.45
N GLY A 144 -12.61 -5.34 4.20
CA GLY A 144 -13.29 -4.45 3.27
C GLY A 144 -12.33 -3.91 2.20
N ASP A 145 -11.99 -2.64 2.35
CA ASP A 145 -11.11 -1.84 1.50
C ASP A 145 -9.64 -2.31 1.46
N ILE A 146 -9.25 -3.17 2.39
CA ILE A 146 -7.91 -3.75 2.47
C ILE A 146 -7.98 -5.23 2.06
N VAL A 147 -7.10 -5.66 1.15
CA VAL A 147 -7.01 -7.08 0.73
C VAL A 147 -6.14 -7.87 1.71
N ALA A 148 -6.63 -7.96 2.95
CA ALA A 148 -6.07 -8.77 4.03
C ALA A 148 -7.20 -9.25 4.95
N GLU A 149 -6.96 -10.36 5.64
CA GLU A 149 -7.92 -10.97 6.57
C GLU A 149 -7.45 -10.83 8.01
N TRP A 150 -8.27 -10.18 8.84
CA TRP A 150 -8.14 -10.23 10.30
C TRP A 150 -8.96 -11.39 10.84
N LEU A 151 -8.39 -12.20 11.73
CA LEU A 151 -9.10 -13.32 12.36
C LEU A 151 -10.36 -12.84 13.12
N ARG A 152 -10.28 -11.67 13.75
CA ARG A 152 -11.39 -11.00 14.43
C ARG A 152 -12.50 -10.64 13.45
N ASP A 153 -12.15 -9.88 12.42
CA ASP A 153 -13.11 -9.32 11.47
C ASP A 153 -13.81 -10.43 10.69
N SER A 154 -13.08 -11.39 10.13
CA SER A 154 -13.68 -12.46 9.33
C SER A 154 -14.65 -13.32 10.14
N THR A 155 -14.32 -13.61 11.41
CA THR A 155 -15.23 -14.29 12.33
C THR A 155 -16.53 -13.49 12.56
N ASN A 156 -16.41 -12.21 12.89
CA ASN A 156 -17.59 -11.38 13.16
C ASN A 156 -18.41 -11.07 11.90
N GLN A 157 -17.75 -10.97 10.75
CA GLN A 157 -18.37 -10.80 9.43
C GLN A 157 -19.21 -12.02 9.02
N LEU A 158 -18.83 -13.23 9.43
CA LEU A 158 -19.54 -14.47 9.11
C LEU A 158 -20.64 -14.83 10.12
N ARG A 159 -20.56 -14.30 11.34
CA ARG A 159 -21.50 -14.57 12.44
C ARG A 159 -23.00 -14.45 12.07
N PRO A 160 -23.46 -13.45 11.28
CA PRO A 160 -24.87 -13.35 10.89
C PRO A 160 -25.41 -14.57 10.14
N TYR A 161 -24.55 -15.33 9.46
CA TYR A 161 -24.94 -16.40 8.55
C TYR A 161 -24.89 -17.80 9.18
N LEU A 162 -24.29 -17.96 10.36
CA LEU A 162 -24.08 -19.27 10.99
C LEU A 162 -25.38 -20.06 11.19
N SER A 163 -26.47 -19.39 11.54
CA SER A 163 -27.79 -20.02 11.67
C SER A 163 -28.35 -20.57 10.34
N LEU A 164 -27.81 -20.14 9.20
CA LEU A 164 -28.17 -20.60 7.86
C LEU A 164 -27.30 -21.77 7.39
N ALA A 165 -26.09 -21.93 7.92
CA ALA A 165 -25.13 -22.96 7.51
C ALA A 165 -25.73 -24.38 7.54
N LYS A 166 -26.60 -24.69 8.51
CA LYS A 166 -27.25 -26.01 8.57
C LYS A 166 -28.18 -26.31 7.39
N LYS A 167 -28.67 -25.28 6.69
CA LYS A 167 -29.67 -25.39 5.61
C LYS A 167 -29.10 -25.12 4.23
N ASP A 168 -28.10 -24.25 4.16
CA ASP A 168 -27.46 -23.84 2.93
C ASP A 168 -26.05 -24.43 2.87
N PRO A 169 -25.83 -25.48 2.06
CA PRO A 169 -24.51 -26.09 1.91
C PRO A 169 -23.43 -25.10 1.48
N ALA A 170 -23.76 -24.05 0.72
CA ALA A 170 -22.77 -23.07 0.31
C ALA A 170 -22.31 -22.24 1.52
N ILE A 171 -23.22 -21.83 2.40
CA ILE A 171 -22.86 -21.13 3.64
C ILE A 171 -22.11 -22.07 4.58
N PHE A 172 -22.52 -23.34 4.64
CA PHE A 172 -21.81 -24.37 5.40
C PHE A 172 -20.35 -24.47 4.99
N ASP A 173 -20.10 -24.64 3.69
CA ASP A 173 -18.75 -24.79 3.14
C ASP A 173 -17.97 -23.47 3.22
N LEU A 174 -18.62 -22.31 3.08
CA LEU A 174 -18.00 -20.99 3.29
C LEU A 174 -17.42 -20.86 4.69
N VAL A 175 -18.21 -21.15 5.73
CA VAL A 175 -17.77 -21.03 7.12
C VAL A 175 -16.76 -22.12 7.47
N LEU A 176 -16.99 -23.36 7.03
CA LEU A 176 -16.01 -24.44 7.19
C LEU A 176 -14.66 -24.06 6.55
N GLY A 177 -14.71 -23.44 5.37
CA GLY A 177 -13.53 -22.95 4.68
C GLY A 177 -12.81 -21.84 5.43
N ALA A 178 -13.55 -20.93 6.05
CA ALA A 178 -12.96 -19.89 6.89
C ALA A 178 -12.25 -20.47 8.12
N ILE A 179 -12.85 -21.47 8.79
CA ILE A 179 -12.21 -22.15 9.92
C ILE A 179 -10.92 -22.84 9.49
N ASN A 180 -10.93 -23.52 8.34
CA ASN A 180 -9.73 -24.18 7.81
C ASN A 180 -8.64 -23.16 7.45
N THR A 181 -8.99 -22.06 6.78
CA THR A 181 -8.05 -21.00 6.41
C THR A 181 -7.45 -20.32 7.66
N GLN A 182 -8.27 -19.97 8.65
CA GLN A 182 -7.78 -19.43 9.92
C GLN A 182 -6.90 -20.43 10.69
N SER A 183 -7.16 -21.74 10.57
CA SER A 183 -6.30 -22.77 11.19
C SER A 183 -4.88 -22.70 10.63
N GLU A 184 -4.72 -22.52 9.32
CA GLU A 184 -3.40 -22.39 8.69
C GLU A 184 -2.67 -21.12 9.16
N TYR A 185 -3.39 -19.99 9.23
CA TYR A 185 -2.86 -18.73 9.74
C TYR A 185 -2.36 -18.83 11.19
N VAL A 186 -3.15 -19.46 12.07
CA VAL A 186 -2.76 -19.68 13.47
C VAL A 186 -1.54 -20.60 13.58
N ILE A 187 -1.42 -21.64 12.74
CA ILE A 187 -0.25 -22.53 12.77
C ILE A 187 1.01 -21.81 12.29
N GLU A 188 0.87 -20.99 11.25
CA GLU A 188 1.99 -20.30 10.61
C GLU A 188 2.53 -19.14 11.46
N SER A 189 1.66 -18.28 11.98
CA SER A 189 2.07 -17.07 12.70
C SER A 189 1.04 -16.68 13.78
N PRO A 190 1.01 -17.40 14.92
CA PRO A 190 -0.06 -17.27 15.93
C PRO A 190 -0.03 -15.96 16.73
N TYR A 191 1.00 -15.14 16.55
CA TYR A 191 1.11 -13.82 17.17
C TYR A 191 0.58 -12.69 16.28
N CYS A 192 0.19 -12.98 15.05
CA CYS A 192 -0.22 -11.95 14.10
C CYS A 192 -1.74 -11.82 14.01
N ASN A 193 -2.24 -10.60 13.89
CA ASN A 193 -3.67 -10.28 13.80
C ASN A 193 -4.21 -10.39 12.36
N ALA A 194 -3.38 -10.08 11.36
CA ALA A 194 -3.81 -9.93 9.97
C ALA A 194 -2.96 -10.71 8.96
N PHE A 195 -3.60 -11.36 8.00
CA PHE A 195 -2.98 -12.29 7.06
C PHE A 195 -3.21 -11.93 5.60
N GLN A 196 -2.23 -12.27 4.76
CA GLN A 196 -2.29 -12.15 3.31
C GLN A 196 -3.26 -13.18 2.72
N PRO A 197 -3.72 -13.00 1.46
CA PRO A 197 -4.48 -14.03 0.78
C PRO A 197 -3.76 -15.38 0.80
N PRO A 198 -4.45 -16.50 1.06
CA PRO A 198 -3.79 -17.79 1.13
C PRO A 198 -3.20 -18.10 -0.25
N PRO A 199 -2.02 -18.74 -0.36
CA PRO A 199 -1.35 -18.94 -1.65
C PRO A 199 -2.21 -19.62 -2.71
N ILE A 200 -3.11 -20.54 -2.29
CA ILE A 200 -4.09 -21.21 -3.16
C ILE A 200 -5.05 -20.25 -3.87
N SER A 201 -5.26 -19.04 -3.33
CA SER A 201 -6.16 -18.04 -3.92
C SER A 201 -5.62 -17.40 -5.18
N LYS A 202 -4.29 -17.41 -5.38
CA LYS A 202 -3.58 -16.68 -6.45
C LYS A 202 -3.88 -15.17 -6.46
N LEU A 203 -4.43 -14.64 -5.37
CA LEU A 203 -4.61 -13.21 -5.19
C LEU A 203 -3.25 -12.57 -4.86
N PRO A 204 -2.99 -11.34 -5.32
CA PRO A 204 -1.75 -10.64 -4.99
C PRO A 204 -1.71 -10.30 -3.50
N VAL A 205 -0.51 -10.38 -2.91
CA VAL A 205 -0.24 -9.87 -1.56
C VAL A 205 -0.29 -8.34 -1.55
N SER A 206 -0.65 -7.77 -0.41
CA SER A 206 -0.70 -6.31 -0.20
C SER A 206 0.43 -5.86 0.72
N SER A 207 1.01 -4.69 0.47
CA SER A 207 1.92 -4.07 1.43
C SER A 207 1.12 -3.30 2.48
N ASN A 208 1.48 -3.45 3.75
CA ASN A 208 0.91 -2.65 4.84
C ASN A 208 1.56 -1.24 4.94
N GLY A 209 2.67 -1.01 4.22
CA GLY A 209 3.40 0.26 4.22
C GLY A 209 4.07 0.63 5.56
N GLN A 210 4.17 -0.31 6.51
CA GLN A 210 4.71 -0.09 7.85
C GLN A 210 6.10 -0.73 8.01
N ASP A 211 6.91 -0.15 8.88
CA ASP A 211 8.25 -0.64 9.23
C ASP A 211 8.21 -1.28 10.63
N ASP A 212 7.89 -2.57 10.65
CA ASP A 212 7.68 -3.37 11.86
C ASP A 212 8.91 -4.23 12.17
N THR A 213 9.40 -4.14 13.40
CA THR A 213 10.38 -5.07 13.98
C THR A 213 9.66 -5.99 14.95
N VAL A 214 9.47 -7.25 14.55
CA VAL A 214 8.69 -8.24 15.31
C VAL A 214 9.52 -9.48 15.61
N HIS A 215 9.37 -9.99 16.84
CA HIS A 215 9.84 -11.31 17.22
C HIS A 215 8.65 -12.12 17.75
N PRO A 216 8.49 -13.40 17.37
CA PRO A 216 9.24 -14.10 16.32
C PRO A 216 9.08 -13.43 14.96
N VAL A 217 10.08 -13.58 14.09
CA VAL A 217 10.00 -13.06 12.72
C VAL A 217 8.90 -13.81 11.97
N TYR A 218 8.10 -13.07 11.19
CA TYR A 218 7.03 -13.62 10.36
C TYR A 218 7.39 -13.53 8.87
N GLU A 219 6.70 -14.30 8.04
CA GLU A 219 6.85 -14.27 6.57
C GLU A 219 5.92 -13.19 5.97
N PRO A 220 6.44 -12.10 5.38
CA PRO A 220 5.62 -11.01 4.86
C PRO A 220 4.70 -11.40 3.70
N SER A 221 4.98 -12.51 3.02
CA SER A 221 4.08 -13.05 1.99
C SER A 221 2.86 -13.81 2.56
N ALA A 222 2.87 -14.15 3.86
CA ALA A 222 1.75 -14.80 4.55
C ALA A 222 1.04 -13.89 5.55
N VAL A 223 1.77 -12.95 6.17
CA VAL A 223 1.26 -12.04 7.19
C VAL A 223 1.17 -10.61 6.64
N PHE A 224 0.02 -9.96 6.85
CA PHE A 224 -0.19 -8.56 6.51
C PHE A 224 0.23 -7.62 7.65
N GLU A 225 -0.13 -7.95 8.90
CA GLU A 225 0.27 -7.22 10.10
C GLU A 225 0.43 -8.20 11.25
N CYS A 226 1.43 -7.97 12.11
CA CYS A 226 1.75 -8.86 13.21
C CYS A 226 1.62 -8.22 14.59
N LYS A 227 0.49 -7.55 14.86
CA LYS A 227 0.14 -7.08 16.20
C LYS A 227 -0.49 -8.22 17.00
N TYR A 228 0.12 -8.58 18.15
CA TYR A 228 -0.39 -9.66 18.97
C TYR A 228 -1.61 -9.25 19.80
N GLU A 229 -2.74 -9.82 19.42
CA GLU A 229 -4.05 -9.60 20.03
C GLU A 229 -4.59 -10.94 20.53
N LEU A 230 -4.78 -11.05 21.85
CA LEU A 230 -5.31 -12.27 22.45
C LEU A 230 -6.71 -12.60 21.90
N ASP A 231 -7.48 -11.59 21.52
CA ASP A 231 -8.79 -11.80 20.91
C ASP A 231 -8.74 -12.37 19.49
N SER A 232 -7.67 -12.20 18.71
CA SER A 232 -7.58 -12.85 17.38
C SER A 232 -7.64 -14.36 17.52
N LEU A 233 -6.93 -14.93 18.50
CA LEU A 233 -6.96 -16.35 18.81
C LEU A 233 -8.30 -16.77 19.45
N ALA A 234 -8.91 -15.91 20.26
CA ALA A 234 -10.25 -16.17 20.81
C ALA A 234 -11.31 -16.22 19.71
N HIS A 235 -11.23 -15.34 18.70
CA HIS A 235 -12.14 -15.32 17.55
C HIS A 235 -11.97 -16.53 16.64
N PHE A 236 -10.74 -17.04 16.47
CA PHE A 236 -10.51 -18.32 15.80
C PHE A 236 -11.29 -19.47 16.46
N LEU A 237 -11.22 -19.57 17.79
CA LEU A 237 -11.98 -20.56 18.55
C LEU A 237 -13.50 -20.29 18.45
N ALA A 238 -13.91 -19.02 18.57
CA ALA A 238 -15.31 -18.62 18.51
C ALA A 238 -15.98 -19.01 17.19
N LEU A 239 -15.30 -18.87 16.05
CA LEU A 239 -15.86 -19.25 14.75
C LEU A 239 -16.16 -20.75 14.69
N ALA A 240 -15.22 -21.59 15.15
CA ALA A 240 -15.38 -23.03 15.21
C ALA A 240 -16.48 -23.45 16.21
N ASN A 241 -16.51 -22.83 17.39
CA ASN A 241 -17.50 -23.10 18.43
C ASN A 241 -18.91 -22.69 17.97
N ASP A 242 -19.08 -21.50 17.39
CA ASP A 242 -20.38 -21.03 16.89
C ASP A 242 -20.85 -21.89 15.69
N PHE A 243 -19.93 -22.28 14.80
CA PHE A 243 -20.25 -23.22 13.72
C PHE A 243 -20.75 -24.56 14.25
N TYR A 244 -20.08 -25.11 15.27
CA TYR A 244 -20.52 -26.33 15.94
C TYR A 244 -21.91 -26.16 16.57
N ASP A 245 -22.14 -25.09 17.33
CA ASP A 245 -23.43 -24.87 18.02
C ASP A 245 -24.60 -24.72 17.04
N HIS A 246 -24.37 -24.15 15.85
CA HIS A 246 -25.40 -23.98 14.84
C HIS A 246 -25.62 -25.20 13.94
N THR A 247 -24.58 -26.00 13.69
CA THR A 247 -24.64 -27.10 12.70
C THR A 247 -24.60 -28.49 13.32
N ALA A 248 -24.07 -28.62 14.54
CA ALA A 248 -23.60 -29.86 15.18
C ALA A 248 -22.53 -30.61 14.36
N SER A 249 -21.86 -29.93 13.42
CA SER A 249 -20.84 -30.56 12.57
C SER A 249 -19.45 -30.42 13.17
N THR A 250 -18.70 -31.52 13.19
CA THR A 250 -17.30 -31.59 13.62
C THR A 250 -16.33 -31.65 12.44
N LYS A 251 -16.79 -31.38 11.21
CA LYS A 251 -15.95 -31.47 10.00
C LYS A 251 -14.71 -30.58 10.03
N PHE A 252 -14.77 -29.45 10.74
CA PHE A 252 -13.64 -28.55 10.92
C PHE A 252 -12.55 -29.12 11.84
N ALA A 253 -12.90 -30.08 12.71
CA ALA A 253 -11.99 -30.66 13.71
C ALA A 253 -11.05 -31.72 13.08
N ASN A 254 -10.42 -31.34 11.98
CA ASN A 254 -9.39 -32.10 11.30
C ASN A 254 -8.03 -31.95 12.01
N GLN A 255 -6.99 -32.61 11.48
CA GLN A 255 -5.65 -32.59 12.07
C GLN A 255 -5.05 -31.18 12.13
N ARG A 256 -5.32 -30.33 11.13
CA ARG A 256 -4.82 -28.95 11.09
C ARG A 256 -5.46 -28.12 12.19
N TRP A 257 -6.78 -28.17 12.34
CA TRP A 257 -7.47 -27.44 13.41
C TRP A 257 -6.99 -27.88 14.81
N LEU A 258 -6.76 -29.18 15.04
CA LEU A 258 -6.20 -29.66 16.30
C LEU A 258 -4.80 -29.10 16.56
N LEU A 259 -3.94 -29.04 15.54
CA LEU A 259 -2.61 -28.42 15.64
C LEU A 259 -2.71 -26.91 15.91
N ALA A 260 -3.68 -26.21 15.31
CA ALA A 260 -3.94 -24.80 15.59
C ALA A 260 -4.37 -24.59 17.05
N VAL A 261 -5.24 -25.45 17.60
CA VAL A 261 -5.63 -25.41 19.02
C VAL A 261 -4.42 -25.65 19.93
N GLU A 262 -3.57 -26.63 19.63
CA GLU A 262 -2.32 -26.85 20.37
C GLU A 262 -1.37 -25.64 20.30
N THR A 263 -1.30 -24.98 19.13
CA THR A 263 -0.54 -23.75 18.92
C THR A 263 -1.07 -22.59 19.77
N VAL A 264 -2.40 -22.45 19.88
CA VAL A 264 -3.02 -21.48 20.80
C VAL A 264 -2.58 -21.74 22.23
N ILE A 265 -2.64 -23.00 22.70
CA ILE A 265 -2.22 -23.35 24.07
C ILE A 265 -0.74 -23.04 24.33
N ASP A 266 0.14 -23.23 23.35
CA ASP A 266 1.55 -22.84 23.45
C ASP A 266 1.71 -21.31 23.60
N VAL A 267 0.98 -20.52 22.80
CA VAL A 267 0.98 -19.06 22.94
C VAL A 267 0.44 -18.61 24.30
N LEU A 268 -0.69 -19.16 24.77
CA LEU A 268 -1.23 -18.83 26.10
C LEU A 268 -0.22 -19.14 27.21
N THR A 269 0.48 -20.27 27.09
CA THR A 269 1.54 -20.65 28.04
C THR A 269 2.66 -19.61 28.06
N LYS A 270 3.18 -19.22 26.89
CA LYS A 270 4.26 -18.24 26.76
C LYS A 270 3.84 -16.84 27.24
N GLN A 271 2.65 -16.39 26.85
CA GLN A 271 2.15 -15.05 27.14
C GLN A 271 1.52 -14.92 28.54
N SER A 272 1.41 -16.02 29.29
CA SER A 272 1.10 -16.01 30.73
C SER A 272 2.32 -15.81 31.63
N ARG A 273 3.54 -15.87 31.08
CA ARG A 273 4.78 -15.72 31.86
C ARG A 273 4.89 -14.29 32.40
N PRO A 274 5.36 -14.12 33.65
CA PRO A 274 5.57 -12.79 34.21
C PRO A 274 6.76 -12.09 33.56
N THR A 275 6.87 -10.78 33.78
CA THR A 275 8.06 -10.02 33.35
C THR A 275 9.29 -10.34 34.20
N PHE A 276 9.10 -10.70 35.48
CA PHE A 276 10.19 -11.07 36.38
C PHE A 276 9.89 -12.41 37.05
N ASP A 277 10.93 -13.22 37.18
CA ASP A 277 10.88 -14.48 37.91
C ASP A 277 10.61 -14.24 39.40
N GLN A 278 9.69 -15.00 40.00
CA GLN A 278 9.22 -14.75 41.37
C GLN A 278 10.30 -15.05 42.43
N GLU A 279 11.20 -15.99 42.18
CA GLU A 279 12.19 -16.43 43.18
C GLU A 279 13.48 -15.62 43.08
N THR A 280 13.94 -15.37 41.85
CA THR A 280 15.24 -14.74 41.56
C THR A 280 15.13 -13.24 41.27
N GLY A 281 13.94 -12.74 40.89
CA GLY A 281 13.74 -11.38 40.41
C GLY A 281 14.34 -11.09 39.03
N ALA A 282 14.89 -12.11 38.35
CA ALA A 282 15.49 -11.95 37.03
C ALA A 282 14.43 -11.64 35.97
N TYR A 283 14.80 -10.82 34.98
CA TYR A 283 13.95 -10.53 33.82
C TYR A 283 13.70 -11.81 33.01
N VAL A 284 12.43 -12.14 32.77
CA VAL A 284 11.99 -13.23 31.91
C VAL A 284 11.69 -12.65 30.54
N ARG A 285 12.49 -13.03 29.54
CA ARG A 285 12.33 -12.56 28.17
C ARG A 285 10.95 -12.96 27.63
N ASN A 286 10.16 -11.98 27.17
CA ASN A 286 8.92 -12.27 26.47
C ASN A 286 9.20 -12.92 25.11
N ASP A 287 8.43 -13.96 24.78
CA ASP A 287 8.53 -14.67 23.49
C ASP A 287 8.11 -13.76 22.31
N TYR A 288 7.22 -12.79 22.56
CA TYR A 288 6.77 -11.82 21.56
C TYR A 288 7.29 -10.40 21.84
N THR A 289 7.79 -9.72 20.82
CA THR A 289 8.11 -8.28 20.87
C THR A 289 7.70 -7.59 19.58
N PHE A 290 7.26 -6.34 19.66
CA PHE A 290 6.86 -5.55 18.50
C PHE A 290 7.29 -4.09 18.63
N GLN A 291 7.97 -3.58 17.61
CA GLN A 291 8.26 -2.15 17.46
C GLN A 291 7.87 -1.69 16.06
N ARG A 292 7.40 -0.45 15.96
CA ARG A 292 7.04 0.21 14.70
C ARG A 292 7.62 1.61 14.71
N THR A 293 8.19 2.04 13.60
CA THR A 293 8.62 3.44 13.46
C THR A 293 7.40 4.34 13.27
N THR A 294 6.92 4.96 14.35
CA THR A 294 5.67 5.75 14.36
C THR A 294 5.73 6.89 15.38
N ASN A 295 4.94 7.95 15.16
CA ASN A 295 4.68 9.02 16.12
C ASN A 295 3.36 8.85 16.88
N VAL A 296 2.62 7.77 16.61
CA VAL A 296 1.36 7.43 17.29
C VAL A 296 1.68 6.46 18.42
N GLY A 297 1.50 6.89 19.67
CA GLY A 297 1.91 6.11 20.85
C GLY A 297 1.19 4.77 21.02
N THR A 298 0.02 4.59 20.40
CA THR A 298 -0.72 3.33 20.40
C THR A 298 -0.29 2.35 19.31
N GLU A 299 0.54 2.78 18.36
CA GLU A 299 0.99 1.95 17.23
C GLU A 299 2.29 1.20 17.52
N THR A 300 2.82 1.26 18.75
CA THR A 300 4.05 0.56 19.14
C THR A 300 4.08 0.23 20.63
N LEU A 301 4.98 -0.68 21.03
CA LEU A 301 5.14 -1.10 22.42
C LEU A 301 6.39 -0.46 23.05
N GLY A 302 6.24 0.02 24.28
CA GLY A 302 7.36 0.49 25.10
C GLY A 302 8.33 -0.64 25.48
N LEU A 303 9.43 -0.27 26.14
CA LEU A 303 10.45 -1.21 26.62
C LEU A 303 11.02 -2.12 25.52
N GLN A 304 11.47 -1.52 24.41
CA GLN A 304 12.02 -2.24 23.25
C GLN A 304 11.06 -3.31 22.70
N GLY A 305 9.78 -2.96 22.62
CA GLY A 305 8.77 -3.82 22.03
C GLY A 305 8.15 -4.85 22.96
N VAL A 306 8.48 -4.86 24.26
CA VAL A 306 7.94 -5.83 25.24
C VAL A 306 6.57 -5.41 25.78
N GLY A 307 6.32 -4.09 25.86
CA GLY A 307 5.19 -3.52 26.59
C GLY A 307 5.43 -3.49 28.10
N ASN A 308 4.50 -2.90 28.85
CA ASN A 308 4.69 -2.67 30.29
C ASN A 308 4.83 -3.98 31.11
N PRO A 309 5.51 -3.94 32.26
CA PRO A 309 5.74 -5.12 33.11
C PRO A 309 4.45 -5.73 33.64
N LEU A 310 4.40 -7.06 33.67
CA LEU A 310 3.30 -7.86 34.19
C LEU A 310 3.74 -8.72 35.37
N ASN A 311 2.90 -8.75 36.41
CA ASN A 311 3.18 -9.55 37.60
C ASN A 311 2.85 -11.04 37.39
N ALA A 312 3.44 -11.87 38.22
CA ALA A 312 3.25 -13.30 38.23
C ALA A 312 2.02 -13.75 39.04
N GLY A 313 1.57 -14.98 38.81
CA GLY A 313 0.53 -15.62 39.63
C GLY A 313 -0.90 -15.15 39.37
N THR A 314 -1.14 -14.36 38.31
CA THR A 314 -2.48 -13.82 38.03
C THR A 314 -3.41 -14.80 37.31
N GLY A 315 -2.85 -15.81 36.64
CA GLY A 315 -3.59 -16.69 35.74
C GLY A 315 -4.07 -16.03 34.44
N LEU A 316 -3.80 -14.73 34.25
CA LEU A 316 -4.15 -13.96 33.06
C LEU A 316 -3.07 -14.12 31.97
N VAL A 317 -3.46 -13.82 30.73
CA VAL A 317 -2.60 -13.88 29.55
C VAL A 317 -2.43 -12.47 28.98
N ARG A 318 -1.20 -12.11 28.62
CA ARG A 318 -0.86 -10.83 27.98
C ARG A 318 -1.64 -10.69 26.66
N SER A 319 -2.10 -9.48 26.37
CA SER A 319 -2.44 -9.03 25.02
C SER A 319 -1.58 -7.82 24.74
N ALA A 320 -0.79 -7.83 23.66
CA ALA A 320 0.06 -6.68 23.37
C ALA A 320 -0.79 -5.51 22.84
N PHE A 321 -1.72 -5.82 21.94
CA PHE A 321 -2.67 -4.89 21.35
C PHE A 321 -4.11 -5.27 21.72
N ARG A 322 -5.02 -4.32 21.49
CA ARG A 322 -6.48 -4.40 21.68
C ARG A 322 -7.15 -4.76 20.36
N PRO A 323 -8.45 -5.10 20.35
CA PRO A 323 -9.22 -5.29 19.12
C PRO A 323 -9.43 -4.02 18.28
N SER A 324 -8.93 -2.86 18.74
CA SER A 324 -8.80 -1.63 17.96
C SER A 324 -7.46 -1.52 17.22
N ASP A 325 -6.62 -2.56 17.28
CA ASP A 325 -5.23 -2.59 16.82
C ASP A 325 -4.30 -1.60 17.57
N ASP A 326 -4.76 -0.98 18.66
CA ASP A 326 -3.98 -0.12 19.55
C ASP A 326 -3.28 -0.90 20.67
N ALA A 327 -2.07 -0.50 21.03
CA ALA A 327 -1.31 -1.06 22.14
C ALA A 327 -2.09 -0.97 23.47
N THR A 328 -2.05 -2.05 24.24
CA THR A 328 -2.53 -2.03 25.63
C THR A 328 -1.64 -1.15 26.49
N ILE A 329 -2.21 -0.55 27.55
CA ILE A 329 -1.43 0.22 28.51
C ILE A 329 -0.86 -0.73 29.57
N LEU A 330 -1.68 -1.59 30.18
CA LEU A 330 -1.22 -2.47 31.26
C LEU A 330 -0.92 -3.91 30.85
N GLY A 331 -1.31 -4.39 29.67
CA GLY A 331 -0.91 -5.70 29.16
C GLY A 331 -1.84 -6.88 29.51
N PHE A 332 -2.47 -6.95 30.69
CA PHE A 332 -3.56 -7.90 30.92
C PHE A 332 -4.90 -7.28 30.54
N PHE A 333 -5.29 -7.48 29.29
CA PHE A 333 -6.54 -6.97 28.73
C PHE A 333 -7.73 -7.86 29.14
N ILE A 334 -8.61 -7.32 29.98
CA ILE A 334 -9.67 -8.10 30.66
C ILE A 334 -10.73 -8.63 29.70
N PRO A 335 -11.31 -7.84 28.76
CA PRO A 335 -12.25 -8.36 27.77
C PRO A 335 -11.72 -9.55 26.94
N ALA A 336 -10.48 -9.52 26.44
CA ALA A 336 -9.94 -10.64 25.67
C ALA A 336 -9.67 -11.87 26.55
N ASN A 337 -9.19 -11.69 27.79
CA ASN A 337 -9.05 -12.80 28.73
C ASN A 337 -10.42 -13.43 29.06
N ALA A 338 -11.44 -12.62 29.25
CA ALA A 338 -12.81 -13.09 29.46
C ALA A 338 -13.30 -13.89 28.25
N MET A 339 -13.15 -13.36 27.03
CA MET A 339 -13.51 -14.05 25.79
C MET A 339 -12.77 -15.38 25.63
N MET A 340 -11.44 -15.36 25.75
CA MET A 340 -10.60 -16.56 25.66
C MET A 340 -11.03 -17.63 26.68
N SER A 341 -11.35 -17.24 27.93
CA SER A 341 -11.81 -18.20 28.94
C SER A 341 -13.12 -18.89 28.54
N VAL A 342 -14.06 -18.17 27.91
CA VAL A 342 -15.33 -18.76 27.46
C VAL A 342 -15.09 -19.67 26.27
N GLU A 343 -14.34 -19.22 25.27
CA GLU A 343 -14.15 -19.97 24.04
C GLU A 343 -13.34 -21.25 24.26
N LEU A 344 -12.33 -21.24 25.13
CA LEU A 344 -11.65 -22.46 25.56
C LEU A 344 -12.62 -23.44 26.24
N GLY A 345 -13.51 -22.95 27.10
CA GLY A 345 -14.50 -23.80 27.78
C GLY A 345 -15.57 -24.38 26.85
N ARG A 346 -15.85 -23.74 25.72
CA ARG A 346 -16.70 -24.28 24.65
C ARG A 346 -15.91 -25.30 23.81
N THR A 347 -14.69 -24.97 23.42
CA THR A 347 -13.80 -25.84 22.66
C THR A 347 -13.47 -27.13 23.41
N SER A 348 -13.29 -27.08 24.73
CA SER A 348 -13.03 -28.28 25.56
C SER A 348 -14.15 -29.32 25.46
N LYS A 349 -15.41 -28.87 25.41
CA LYS A 349 -16.59 -29.75 25.27
C LYS A 349 -16.59 -30.44 23.91
N ILE A 350 -16.31 -29.69 22.84
CA ILE A 350 -16.20 -30.24 21.48
C ILE A 350 -15.07 -31.27 21.42
N LEU A 351 -13.89 -30.94 21.96
CA LEU A 351 -12.74 -31.85 22.01
C LEU A 351 -13.05 -33.14 22.77
N HIS A 352 -13.82 -33.06 23.85
CA HIS A 352 -14.28 -34.23 24.58
C HIS A 352 -15.23 -35.09 23.72
N GLU A 353 -16.19 -34.47 23.02
CA GLU A 353 -17.14 -35.17 22.16
C GLU A 353 -16.49 -35.87 20.96
N ILE A 354 -15.41 -35.31 20.40
CA ILE A 354 -14.65 -35.94 19.31
C ILE A 354 -13.55 -36.90 19.79
N GLY A 355 -13.51 -37.24 21.09
CA GLY A 355 -12.60 -38.23 21.65
C GLY A 355 -11.16 -37.76 21.90
N LYS A 356 -10.91 -36.44 21.94
CA LYS A 356 -9.60 -35.83 22.26
C LYS A 356 -9.49 -35.46 23.74
N ALA A 357 -9.77 -36.41 24.62
CA ALA A 357 -9.92 -36.19 26.06
C ALA A 357 -8.71 -35.53 26.75
N SER A 358 -7.48 -35.86 26.34
CA SER A 358 -6.27 -35.25 26.91
C SER A 358 -6.20 -33.75 26.61
N LEU A 359 -6.35 -33.36 25.33
CA LEU A 359 -6.35 -31.97 24.92
C LEU A 359 -7.55 -31.22 25.52
N ALA A 360 -8.73 -31.85 25.56
CA ALA A 360 -9.93 -31.30 26.20
C ALA A 360 -9.67 -30.90 27.67
N LYS A 361 -8.99 -31.76 28.44
CA LYS A 361 -8.64 -31.48 29.83
C LYS A 361 -7.67 -30.30 29.97
N THR A 362 -6.67 -30.22 29.09
CA THR A 362 -5.71 -29.10 29.07
C THR A 362 -6.40 -27.78 28.74
N VAL A 363 -7.23 -27.77 27.70
CA VAL A 363 -8.01 -26.59 27.27
C VAL A 363 -8.99 -26.15 28.37
N GLN A 364 -9.68 -27.11 29.02
CA GLN A 364 -10.58 -26.82 30.14
C GLN A 364 -9.85 -26.19 31.33
N LYS A 365 -8.66 -26.68 31.67
CA LYS A 365 -7.85 -26.11 32.75
C LYS A 365 -7.48 -24.65 32.47
N TRP A 366 -7.10 -24.34 31.22
CA TRP A 366 -6.82 -22.96 30.81
C TRP A 366 -8.06 -22.06 30.89
N SER A 367 -9.22 -22.55 30.46
CA SER A 367 -10.51 -21.85 30.61
C SER A 367 -10.77 -21.46 32.07
N GLU A 368 -10.66 -22.42 32.99
CA GLU A 368 -10.90 -22.20 34.43
C GLU A 368 -9.87 -21.24 35.05
N GLN A 369 -8.60 -21.39 34.70
CA GLN A 369 -7.51 -20.54 35.21
C GLN A 369 -7.70 -19.08 34.79
N ILE A 370 -7.91 -18.82 33.51
CA ILE A 370 -8.09 -17.44 33.00
C ILE A 370 -9.37 -16.84 33.59
N ARG A 371 -10.46 -17.61 33.66
CA ARG A 371 -11.71 -17.15 34.27
C ARG A 371 -11.52 -16.75 35.73
N ALA A 372 -10.82 -17.56 36.51
CA ALA A 372 -10.48 -17.23 37.90
C ALA A 372 -9.64 -15.95 37.96
N GLY A 373 -8.61 -15.83 37.12
CA GLY A 373 -7.75 -14.64 37.03
C GLY A 373 -8.53 -13.36 36.70
N VAL A 374 -9.50 -13.41 35.78
CA VAL A 374 -10.37 -12.26 35.46
C VAL A 374 -11.21 -11.86 36.66
N LEU A 375 -11.79 -12.82 37.39
CA LEU A 375 -12.62 -12.52 38.56
C LEU A 375 -11.81 -12.00 39.75
N GLU A 376 -10.59 -12.51 39.93
CA GLU A 376 -9.71 -12.13 41.04
C GLU A 376 -9.02 -10.79 40.81
N HIS A 377 -8.42 -10.58 39.63
CA HIS A 377 -7.59 -9.42 39.35
C HIS A 377 -8.30 -8.37 38.48
N GLY A 378 -9.25 -8.78 37.64
CA GLY A 378 -9.99 -7.88 36.76
C GLY A 378 -11.14 -7.14 37.45
N VAL A 379 -11.59 -7.58 38.63
CA VAL A 379 -12.66 -6.89 39.38
C VAL A 379 -12.07 -5.97 40.43
N VAL A 380 -12.31 -4.66 40.27
CA VAL A 380 -11.77 -3.61 41.15
C VAL A 380 -12.88 -2.76 41.76
N ARG A 381 -12.56 -2.01 42.82
CA ARG A 381 -13.53 -1.14 43.51
C ARG A 381 -13.40 0.31 43.04
N HIS A 382 -14.34 0.75 42.22
CA HIS A 382 -14.50 2.15 41.84
C HIS A 382 -15.22 2.96 42.94
N LYS A 383 -14.75 4.19 43.21
CA LYS A 383 -15.29 5.08 44.26
C LYS A 383 -16.79 5.37 44.14
N LYS A 384 -17.26 5.72 42.94
CA LYS A 384 -18.68 6.01 42.60
C LYS A 384 -19.51 4.75 42.31
N TYR A 385 -19.00 3.81 41.50
CA TYR A 385 -19.79 2.70 40.94
C TYR A 385 -19.70 1.39 41.73
N GLY A 386 -18.86 1.28 42.75
CA GLY A 386 -18.71 0.03 43.51
C GLY A 386 -17.79 -0.97 42.78
N LYS A 387 -18.13 -2.26 42.81
CA LYS A 387 -17.34 -3.28 42.12
C LYS A 387 -17.57 -3.19 40.61
N VAL A 388 -16.50 -3.04 39.84
CA VAL A 388 -16.51 -2.96 38.38
C VAL A 388 -15.41 -3.82 37.79
N PHE A 389 -15.56 -4.24 36.55
CA PHE A 389 -14.46 -4.80 35.78
C PHE A 389 -13.54 -3.66 35.31
N ALA A 390 -12.24 -3.79 35.54
CA ALA A 390 -11.22 -2.97 34.91
C ALA A 390 -11.10 -3.36 33.43
N TYR A 391 -10.67 -2.41 32.61
CA TYR A 391 -10.40 -2.65 31.19
C TYR A 391 -9.08 -3.39 31.00
N GLU A 392 -8.05 -2.93 31.72
CA GLU A 392 -6.72 -3.53 31.74
C GLU A 392 -6.16 -3.51 33.17
N VAL A 393 -5.32 -4.50 33.48
CA VAL A 393 -4.58 -4.61 34.75
C VAL A 393 -3.15 -5.07 34.50
N ASP A 394 -2.27 -4.91 35.50
CA ASP A 394 -0.86 -5.34 35.42
C ASP A 394 -0.51 -6.49 36.40
N GLY A 395 -1.42 -6.80 37.33
CA GLY A 395 -1.18 -7.75 38.42
C GLY A 395 -0.36 -7.20 39.60
N TYR A 396 0.16 -5.98 39.53
CA TYR A 396 0.79 -5.27 40.65
C TYR A 396 -0.22 -4.46 41.48
N GLY A 397 -1.41 -4.23 40.93
CA GLY A 397 -2.51 -3.50 41.56
C GLY A 397 -2.96 -2.29 40.76
N SER A 398 -2.31 -1.97 39.64
CA SER A 398 -2.78 -0.94 38.73
C SER A 398 -3.97 -1.45 37.93
N SER A 399 -4.90 -0.54 37.64
CA SER A 399 -6.06 -0.83 36.79
C SER A 399 -6.43 0.38 35.96
N ILE A 400 -6.84 0.15 34.72
CA ILE A 400 -7.41 1.17 33.83
C ILE A 400 -8.93 1.03 33.83
N LEU A 401 -9.62 2.13 34.10
CA LEU A 401 -11.09 2.20 34.15
C LEU A 401 -11.58 2.98 32.93
N MET A 402 -11.95 2.24 31.88
CA MET A 402 -12.48 2.75 30.63
C MET A 402 -13.25 1.64 29.92
N ASP A 403 -13.74 1.90 28.71
CA ASP A 403 -14.04 0.87 27.73
C ASP A 403 -13.75 1.41 26.33
N ASP A 404 -13.52 0.51 25.39
CA ASP A 404 -13.35 0.79 23.97
C ASP A 404 -14.54 0.23 23.17
N ALA A 405 -14.75 0.74 21.96
CA ALA A 405 -15.85 0.32 21.11
C ALA A 405 -15.69 -1.06 20.49
N ASN A 406 -14.46 -1.51 20.26
CA ASN A 406 -14.16 -2.74 19.52
C ASN A 406 -14.50 -3.98 20.36
N PHE A 407 -15.09 -4.99 19.71
CA PHE A 407 -15.42 -6.27 20.37
C PHE A 407 -14.21 -7.22 20.30
N PRO A 408 -13.77 -7.85 21.40
CA PRO A 408 -14.39 -7.88 22.73
C PRO A 408 -14.18 -6.62 23.59
N SER A 409 -15.24 -6.17 24.27
CA SER A 409 -15.24 -5.02 25.20
C SER A 409 -15.89 -5.38 26.54
N LEU A 410 -15.76 -4.51 27.56
CA LEU A 410 -16.44 -4.71 28.84
C LEU A 410 -17.95 -4.69 28.67
N LEU A 411 -18.46 -3.83 27.78
CA LEU A 411 -19.87 -3.76 27.44
C LEU A 411 -20.42 -5.10 26.93
N ALA A 412 -19.59 -5.87 26.23
CA ALA A 412 -19.94 -7.11 25.56
C ALA A 412 -19.79 -8.39 26.42
N LEU A 413 -19.33 -8.30 27.68
CA LEU A 413 -19.13 -9.47 28.56
C LEU A 413 -20.31 -10.46 28.61
N PRO A 414 -21.59 -10.02 28.64
CA PRO A 414 -22.72 -10.95 28.61
C PRO A 414 -22.94 -11.64 27.26
N ILE A 415 -22.70 -10.92 26.15
CA ILE A 415 -22.85 -11.46 24.80
C ILE A 415 -21.79 -12.52 24.51
N MET A 416 -20.58 -12.32 25.07
CA MET A 416 -19.52 -13.33 25.05
C MET A 416 -19.82 -14.54 25.94
N GLY A 417 -20.86 -14.51 26.76
CA GLY A 417 -21.19 -15.59 27.70
C GLY A 417 -20.31 -15.64 28.95
N PHE A 418 -19.56 -14.57 29.25
CA PHE A 418 -18.67 -14.55 30.42
C PHE A 418 -19.44 -14.38 31.74
N CYS A 419 -20.47 -13.53 31.73
CA CYS A 419 -21.33 -13.27 32.89
C CYS A 419 -22.80 -13.09 32.46
N ASP A 420 -23.73 -13.18 33.41
CA ASP A 420 -25.12 -12.86 33.14
C ASP A 420 -25.30 -11.34 32.99
N VAL A 421 -26.20 -10.90 32.12
CA VAL A 421 -26.49 -9.46 31.95
C VAL A 421 -26.95 -8.80 33.27
N LYS A 422 -27.50 -9.56 34.22
CA LYS A 422 -27.93 -9.10 35.55
C LYS A 422 -26.81 -9.16 36.60
N ASP A 423 -25.60 -9.61 36.25
CA ASP A 423 -24.49 -9.63 37.18
C ASP A 423 -24.24 -8.22 37.75
N SER A 424 -24.12 -8.15 39.08
CA SER A 424 -24.03 -6.86 39.78
C SER A 424 -22.75 -6.08 39.46
N THR A 425 -21.65 -6.77 39.20
CA THR A 425 -20.37 -6.18 38.80
C THR A 425 -20.48 -5.67 37.37
N TYR A 426 -21.04 -6.47 36.46
CA TYR A 426 -21.31 -6.06 35.08
C TYR A 426 -22.24 -4.85 35.03
N GLN A 427 -23.36 -4.85 35.76
CA GLN A 427 -24.29 -3.72 35.78
C GLN A 427 -23.65 -2.44 36.32
N SER A 428 -22.77 -2.55 37.32
CA SER A 428 -21.99 -1.42 37.82
C SER A 428 -20.97 -0.93 36.80
N THR A 429 -20.31 -1.87 36.10
CA THR A 429 -19.39 -1.58 35.00
C THR A 429 -20.10 -0.90 33.84
N ARG A 430 -21.23 -1.44 33.38
CA ARG A 430 -22.08 -0.87 32.33
C ARG A 430 -22.46 0.58 32.64
N LYS A 431 -22.88 0.86 33.88
CA LYS A 431 -23.21 2.22 34.32
C LYS A 431 -21.98 3.14 34.28
N MET A 432 -20.82 2.64 34.68
CA MET A 432 -19.56 3.39 34.63
C MET A 432 -19.17 3.73 33.17
N ILE A 433 -19.19 2.73 32.28
CA ILE A 433 -18.65 2.87 30.93
C ILE A 433 -19.56 3.64 29.97
N LEU A 434 -20.85 3.77 30.31
CA LEU A 434 -21.85 4.59 29.62
C LEU A 434 -22.10 5.95 30.31
N ASP A 435 -21.19 6.38 31.19
CA ASP A 435 -21.20 7.71 31.81
C ASP A 435 -19.91 8.46 31.48
N ARG A 436 -20.03 9.75 31.14
CA ARG A 436 -18.87 10.60 30.78
C ARG A 436 -17.87 10.75 31.93
N GLN A 437 -18.32 10.63 33.18
CA GLN A 437 -17.43 10.68 34.34
C GLN A 437 -16.79 9.32 34.66
N GLY A 438 -17.30 8.23 34.08
CA GLY A 438 -16.82 6.87 34.35
C GLY A 438 -15.96 6.28 33.23
N ASN A 439 -16.10 6.75 31.98
CA ASN A 439 -15.26 6.34 30.86
C ASN A 439 -14.78 7.55 30.04
N PRO A 440 -13.46 7.75 29.90
CA PRO A 440 -12.89 8.85 29.12
C PRO A 440 -13.27 8.79 27.63
N TYR A 441 -13.65 7.62 27.12
CA TYR A 441 -14.05 7.42 25.73
C TYR A 441 -15.55 7.28 25.55
N PHE A 442 -16.37 7.56 26.58
CA PHE A 442 -17.81 7.74 26.38
C PHE A 442 -18.09 9.16 25.88
N LEU A 443 -18.17 9.29 24.55
CA LEU A 443 -18.30 10.55 23.84
C LEU A 443 -19.77 10.89 23.63
N SER A 444 -20.11 12.18 23.72
CA SER A 444 -21.46 12.63 23.41
C SER A 444 -21.47 14.08 22.96
N GLY A 445 -22.13 14.29 21.84
CA GLY A 445 -22.29 15.58 21.18
C GLY A 445 -23.75 15.83 20.84
N LYS A 446 -23.98 16.78 19.93
CA LYS A 446 -25.33 17.21 19.53
C LYS A 446 -26.11 16.14 18.78
N GLU A 447 -25.44 15.36 17.95
CA GLU A 447 -26.10 14.45 17.00
C GLU A 447 -25.98 12.98 17.40
N PHE A 448 -24.89 12.62 18.08
CA PHE A 448 -24.58 11.24 18.47
C PHE A 448 -23.99 11.11 19.88
N GLN A 449 -24.04 9.89 20.41
CA GLN A 449 -23.36 9.49 21.64
C GLN A 449 -23.00 8.01 21.60
N GLY A 450 -21.87 7.64 22.16
CA GLY A 450 -21.39 6.25 22.17
C GLY A 450 -19.98 6.15 22.74
N ILE A 451 -19.46 4.93 22.78
CA ILE A 451 -18.06 4.70 23.15
C ILE A 451 -17.22 4.85 21.87
N GLY A 452 -16.11 5.58 21.97
CA GLY A 452 -15.07 5.67 20.95
C GLY A 452 -13.85 4.85 21.35
N GLY A 453 -12.67 5.42 21.16
CA GLY A 453 -11.40 4.83 21.52
C GLY A 453 -10.24 5.75 21.17
N PRO A 454 -9.01 5.45 21.59
CA PRO A 454 -7.84 6.23 21.20
C PRO A 454 -7.53 6.15 19.70
N HIS A 455 -7.98 5.08 19.01
CA HIS A 455 -7.72 4.83 17.59
C HIS A 455 -8.05 6.02 16.66
N ILE A 456 -9.27 6.57 16.78
CA ILE A 456 -9.72 7.72 15.97
C ILE A 456 -9.63 9.04 16.76
N GLY A 457 -9.73 8.96 18.10
CA GLY A 457 -9.56 10.09 19.00
C GLY A 457 -10.84 10.60 19.65
N LEU A 458 -10.79 11.84 20.13
CA LEU A 458 -11.68 12.33 21.21
C LEU A 458 -13.06 12.84 20.75
N ARG A 459 -13.37 12.75 19.46
CA ARG A 459 -14.65 13.23 18.89
C ARG A 459 -15.47 12.16 18.18
N ASN A 460 -14.88 11.00 17.94
CA ASN A 460 -15.47 9.98 17.09
C ASN A 460 -15.94 8.78 17.93
N ALA A 461 -17.25 8.61 18.03
CA ALA A 461 -17.86 7.44 18.64
C ALA A 461 -18.17 6.39 17.59
N TRP A 462 -18.15 5.12 17.98
CA TRP A 462 -18.34 4.01 17.05
C TRP A 462 -19.77 3.48 17.15
N PRO A 463 -20.52 3.39 16.03
CA PRO A 463 -21.87 2.82 16.02
C PRO A 463 -21.94 1.40 16.59
N MET A 464 -20.87 0.61 16.45
CA MET A 464 -20.77 -0.73 17.05
C MET A 464 -20.98 -0.73 18.57
N SER A 465 -20.44 0.25 19.29
CA SER A 465 -20.64 0.34 20.75
C SER A 465 -22.11 0.56 21.12
N VAL A 466 -22.83 1.31 20.30
CA VAL A 466 -24.26 1.61 20.46
C VAL A 466 -25.11 0.37 20.14
N LEU A 467 -24.69 -0.43 19.16
CA LEU A 467 -25.30 -1.72 18.84
C LEU A 467 -25.07 -2.75 19.97
N MET A 468 -23.86 -2.81 20.52
CA MET A 468 -23.56 -3.61 21.70
C MET A 468 -24.40 -3.17 22.91
N GLN A 469 -24.57 -1.86 23.10
CA GLN A 469 -25.42 -1.29 24.13
C GLN A 469 -26.87 -1.80 23.99
N ALA A 470 -27.43 -1.82 22.78
CA ALA A 470 -28.77 -2.32 22.51
C ALA A 470 -28.92 -3.83 22.76
N GLN A 471 -27.91 -4.63 22.43
CA GLN A 471 -27.91 -6.07 22.66
C GLN A 471 -27.82 -6.44 24.15
N THR A 472 -27.29 -5.55 24.99
CA THR A 472 -27.01 -5.80 26.41
C THR A 472 -27.97 -5.11 27.38
N THR A 473 -29.17 -4.73 26.91
CA THR A 473 -30.22 -4.15 27.74
C THR A 473 -31.59 -4.75 27.40
N ASP A 474 -32.47 -4.82 28.39
CA ASP A 474 -33.88 -5.17 28.20
C ASP A 474 -34.81 -3.94 28.22
N ASN A 475 -34.25 -2.73 28.35
CA ASN A 475 -35.01 -1.49 28.32
C ASN A 475 -35.35 -1.10 26.87
N ASP A 476 -36.63 -1.19 26.52
CA ASP A 476 -37.13 -0.90 25.17
C ASP A 476 -36.84 0.54 24.71
N GLU A 477 -36.87 1.52 25.60
CA GLU A 477 -36.58 2.92 25.25
C GLU A 477 -35.09 3.15 25.00
N GLU A 478 -34.22 2.48 25.76
CA GLU A 478 -32.77 2.48 25.50
C GLU A 478 -32.48 1.85 24.14
N ILE A 479 -33.09 0.69 23.83
CA ILE A 479 -32.92 0.00 22.54
C ILE A 479 -33.35 0.91 21.39
N LYS A 480 -34.54 1.50 21.47
CA LYS A 480 -35.04 2.42 20.42
C LYS A 480 -34.08 3.59 20.20
N LYS A 481 -33.57 4.19 21.29
CA LYS A 481 -32.60 5.29 21.20
C LYS A 481 -31.32 4.85 20.50
N CYS A 482 -30.79 3.67 20.83
CA CYS A 482 -29.61 3.11 20.19
C CYS A 482 -29.83 2.88 18.68
N LEU A 483 -30.95 2.26 18.30
CA LEU A 483 -31.27 2.03 16.88
C LEU A 483 -31.44 3.34 16.11
N ASP A 484 -32.13 4.33 16.68
CA ASP A 484 -32.32 5.64 16.07
C ASP A 484 -31.00 6.38 15.87
N LEU A 485 -30.08 6.33 16.85
CA LEU A 485 -28.73 6.90 16.71
C LEU A 485 -27.99 6.27 15.52
N VAL A 486 -27.90 4.95 15.47
CA VAL A 486 -27.20 4.22 14.40
C VAL A 486 -27.84 4.55 13.05
N LEU A 487 -29.17 4.48 12.95
CA LEU A 487 -29.91 4.74 11.72
C LEU A 487 -29.67 6.17 11.19
N ARG A 488 -29.71 7.18 12.06
CA ARG A 488 -29.43 8.58 11.70
C ARG A 488 -27.97 8.81 11.27
N SER A 489 -27.03 8.03 11.80
CA SER A 489 -25.61 8.13 11.45
C SER A 489 -25.24 7.39 10.15
N SER A 490 -26.11 6.51 9.67
CA SER A 490 -25.92 5.68 8.46
C SER A 490 -26.41 6.37 7.18
N GLY A 491 -26.08 7.65 6.98
CA GLY A 491 -26.59 8.45 5.86
C GLY A 491 -26.29 7.90 4.46
N LEU A 492 -25.26 7.07 4.32
CA LEU A 492 -24.92 6.34 3.09
C LEU A 492 -25.57 4.95 2.98
N GLY A 493 -26.48 4.58 3.88
CA GLY A 493 -27.14 3.28 3.85
C GLY A 493 -26.28 2.10 4.31
N LEU A 494 -25.16 2.37 4.98
CA LEU A 494 -24.28 1.39 5.63
C LEU A 494 -23.87 1.89 7.03
N VAL A 495 -23.34 1.00 7.86
CA VAL A 495 -22.79 1.34 9.18
C VAL A 495 -21.31 1.67 9.03
N HIS A 496 -20.92 2.86 9.46
CA HIS A 496 -19.53 3.33 9.43
C HIS A 496 -18.73 2.81 10.64
N GLU A 497 -17.41 2.93 10.56
CA GLU A 497 -16.50 2.60 11.66
C GLU A 497 -16.70 3.55 12.84
N SER A 498 -16.54 4.85 12.61
CA SER A 498 -16.74 5.89 13.60
C SER A 498 -17.46 7.10 13.01
N VAL A 499 -18.14 7.88 13.86
CA VAL A 499 -18.84 9.11 13.48
C VAL A 499 -18.52 10.22 14.48
N ASP A 500 -18.32 11.44 14.00
CA ASP A 500 -18.17 12.63 14.86
C ASP A 500 -19.48 12.86 15.63
N VAL A 501 -19.37 13.03 16.95
CA VAL A 501 -20.55 13.11 17.83
C VAL A 501 -21.38 14.38 17.67
N ASP A 502 -20.80 15.43 17.10
CA ASP A 502 -21.49 16.69 16.79
C ASP A 502 -21.98 16.77 15.34
N HIS A 503 -21.36 16.02 14.42
CA HIS A 503 -21.71 16.02 12.99
C HIS A 503 -21.63 14.62 12.38
N VAL A 504 -22.72 13.84 12.39
CA VAL A 504 -22.68 12.41 11.98
C VAL A 504 -22.36 12.17 10.50
N ARG A 505 -22.37 13.23 9.67
CA ARG A 505 -21.91 13.19 8.28
C ARG A 505 -20.39 13.12 8.16
N GLN A 506 -19.64 13.44 9.21
CA GLN A 506 -18.21 13.22 9.30
C GLN A 506 -17.98 11.86 9.94
N TYR A 507 -17.43 10.93 9.18
CA TYR A 507 -17.23 9.54 9.58
C TYR A 507 -15.93 8.99 9.02
N THR A 508 -15.48 7.87 9.59
CA THR A 508 -14.38 7.07 9.05
C THR A 508 -14.94 5.81 8.40
N ARG A 509 -14.34 5.41 7.25
CA ARG A 509 -14.68 4.24 6.43
C ARG A 509 -16.16 4.14 6.02
N SER A 510 -16.44 4.46 4.76
CA SER A 510 -17.78 4.25 4.15
C SER A 510 -18.16 2.77 4.02
N TRP A 511 -17.16 1.87 3.98
CA TRP A 511 -17.34 0.43 3.87
C TRP A 511 -16.58 -0.28 4.98
N PHE A 512 -17.33 -0.74 5.98
CA PHE A 512 -16.79 -1.60 7.04
C PHE A 512 -17.72 -2.79 7.27
N ALA A 513 -17.38 -3.94 6.67
CA ALA A 513 -18.25 -5.11 6.64
C ALA A 513 -18.50 -5.70 8.05
N TRP A 514 -17.53 -5.60 8.97
CA TRP A 514 -17.73 -6.02 10.35
C TRP A 514 -18.83 -5.21 11.06
N ALA A 515 -18.80 -3.88 10.98
CA ALA A 515 -19.84 -3.03 11.58
C ALA A 515 -21.24 -3.34 11.03
N ASN A 516 -21.34 -3.60 9.72
CA ASN A 516 -22.57 -4.07 9.08
C ASN A 516 -23.04 -5.43 9.61
N GLY A 517 -22.10 -6.37 9.83
CA GLY A 517 -22.37 -7.66 10.46
C GLY A 517 -22.89 -7.53 11.90
N VAL A 518 -22.29 -6.64 12.70
CA VAL A 518 -22.77 -6.36 14.07
C VAL A 518 -24.19 -5.80 14.07
N PHE A 519 -24.50 -4.90 13.14
CA PHE A 519 -25.85 -4.38 12.96
C PHE A 519 -26.83 -5.50 12.61
N ALA A 520 -26.48 -6.35 11.65
CA ALA A 520 -27.28 -7.50 11.26
C ALA A 520 -27.58 -8.45 12.43
N VAL A 521 -26.56 -8.81 13.22
CA VAL A 521 -26.74 -9.62 14.44
C VAL A 521 -27.68 -8.94 15.43
N THR A 522 -27.49 -7.63 15.65
CA THR A 522 -28.35 -6.84 16.56
C THR A 522 -29.81 -6.89 16.13
N ILE A 523 -30.08 -6.68 14.85
CA ILE A 523 -31.45 -6.70 14.33
C ILE A 523 -32.07 -8.09 14.42
N LEU A 524 -31.31 -9.15 14.14
CA LEU A 524 -31.81 -10.53 14.25
C LEU A 524 -32.04 -10.94 15.72
N ASP A 525 -31.21 -10.50 16.66
CA ASP A 525 -31.44 -10.66 18.11
C ASP A 525 -32.75 -9.97 18.52
N LEU A 526 -32.90 -8.69 18.18
CA LEU A 526 -34.08 -7.91 18.56
C LEU A 526 -35.34 -8.44 17.88
N ALA A 527 -35.27 -8.85 16.62
CA ALA A 527 -36.37 -9.49 15.91
C ALA A 527 -36.82 -10.79 16.60
N LYS A 528 -35.91 -11.49 17.30
CA LYS A 528 -36.21 -12.68 18.09
C LYS A 528 -36.74 -12.32 19.49
N ARG A 529 -36.03 -11.52 20.29
CA ARG A 529 -36.34 -11.30 21.71
C ARG A 529 -37.30 -10.12 21.96
N LYS A 530 -37.28 -9.10 21.10
CA LYS A 530 -38.12 -7.88 21.18
C LYS A 530 -38.78 -7.58 19.82
N PRO A 531 -39.52 -8.52 19.20
CA PRO A 531 -40.05 -8.37 17.84
C PRO A 531 -40.92 -7.12 17.66
N HIS A 532 -41.56 -6.64 18.72
CA HIS A 532 -42.39 -5.44 18.68
C HIS A 532 -41.62 -4.14 18.43
N LEU A 533 -40.32 -4.13 18.68
CA LEU A 533 -39.44 -2.99 18.37
C LEU A 533 -39.06 -2.93 16.88
N ILE A 534 -39.04 -4.08 16.19
CA ILE A 534 -38.61 -4.20 14.79
C ILE A 534 -39.81 -4.26 13.83
N PHE A 535 -40.82 -5.07 14.17
CA PHE A 535 -42.00 -5.35 13.33
C PHE A 535 -43.29 -4.70 13.84
N GLY A 536 -43.24 -4.05 15.01
CA GLY A 536 -44.36 -3.34 15.64
C GLY A 536 -45.22 -4.18 16.59
N PRO A 537 -46.21 -3.54 17.28
CA PRO A 537 -46.95 -4.17 18.36
C PRO A 537 -47.63 -5.48 17.97
N GLY A 538 -47.54 -6.50 18.83
CA GLY A 538 -48.15 -7.82 18.61
C GLY A 538 -47.38 -8.75 17.67
N ALA A 539 -46.21 -8.35 17.17
CA ALA A 539 -45.40 -9.20 16.29
C ALA A 539 -44.85 -10.44 17.01
N ALA A 540 -44.89 -11.59 16.31
CA ALA A 540 -44.28 -12.82 16.80
C ALA A 540 -42.75 -12.79 16.67
N PRO A 541 -42.01 -13.47 17.57
CA PRO A 541 -40.56 -13.66 17.45
C PRO A 541 -40.15 -14.18 16.07
N TYR A 542 -39.19 -13.51 15.44
CA TYR A 542 -38.54 -14.04 14.24
C TYR A 542 -37.37 -14.92 14.64
N VAL A 543 -37.48 -16.20 14.29
CA VAL A 543 -36.38 -17.15 14.36
C VAL A 543 -36.18 -17.67 12.96
N VAL A 544 -34.93 -17.73 12.51
CA VAL A 544 -34.54 -18.42 11.28
C VAL A 544 -34.89 -19.92 11.44
N MET A 545 -36.12 -20.31 11.09
CA MET A 545 -36.72 -21.60 11.43
C MET A 545 -36.06 -22.80 10.75
N ASN A 546 -35.67 -23.83 11.51
CA ASN A 546 -35.34 -25.15 10.97
C ASN A 546 -36.60 -25.83 10.39
N ARG A 547 -36.56 -26.29 9.13
CA ARG A 547 -37.69 -26.97 8.45
C ARG A 547 -38.18 -28.27 9.13
N LEU A 548 -37.58 -28.72 10.23
CA LEU A 548 -37.91 -30.00 10.85
C LEU A 548 -39.05 -29.96 11.90
N ASN A 549 -39.54 -28.80 12.31
CA ASN A 549 -40.58 -28.70 13.36
C ASN A 549 -41.92 -28.07 12.91
N ARG A 550 -42.42 -28.45 11.72
CA ARG A 550 -43.88 -28.45 11.48
C ARG A 550 -44.38 -29.90 11.53
N ARG A 551 -44.62 -30.41 12.74
CA ARG A 551 -45.51 -31.56 12.94
C ARG A 551 -46.87 -31.03 13.39
N LEU A 552 -47.82 -31.01 12.45
CA LEU A 552 -49.25 -31.15 12.75
C LEU A 552 -49.73 -32.43 12.02
N PRO A 553 -50.67 -33.19 12.58
CA PRO A 553 -50.85 -34.60 12.28
C PRO A 553 -51.86 -34.80 11.15
N ILE A 554 -51.47 -35.37 10.00
CA ILE A 554 -52.42 -35.91 9.03
C ILE A 554 -51.90 -37.23 8.44
N SER A 555 -52.84 -38.15 8.32
CA SER A 555 -52.81 -39.59 8.10
C SER A 555 -52.19 -40.08 6.79
N ALA A 556 -51.76 -41.34 6.85
CA ALA A 556 -51.37 -42.19 5.73
C ALA A 556 -52.44 -42.25 4.62
N SER A 557 -52.04 -42.03 3.37
CA SER A 557 -52.33 -42.90 2.23
C SER A 557 -51.70 -42.34 0.95
N GLN A 558 -51.40 -43.26 0.02
CA GLN A 558 -51.07 -43.06 -1.39
C GLN A 558 -49.58 -42.90 -1.76
N ARG A 559 -49.00 -44.05 -2.11
CA ARG A 559 -47.86 -44.25 -3.02
C ARG A 559 -48.34 -44.16 -4.48
N SER A 560 -47.51 -43.57 -5.34
CA SER A 560 -47.31 -43.98 -6.76
C SER A 560 -46.14 -43.15 -7.31
N SER A 561 -44.95 -43.73 -7.50
CA SER A 561 -44.42 -44.23 -8.79
C SER A 561 -44.42 -43.18 -9.92
N LEU A 562 -43.23 -42.79 -10.40
CA LEU A 562 -42.92 -42.65 -11.82
C LEU A 562 -41.41 -42.41 -12.03
N THR A 563 -40.79 -43.39 -12.67
CA THR A 563 -39.44 -43.43 -13.25
C THR A 563 -39.48 -42.83 -14.65
N VAL A 564 -38.51 -41.99 -15.04
CA VAL A 564 -38.16 -41.72 -16.47
C VAL A 564 -36.65 -41.39 -16.52
N THR A 565 -35.80 -42.39 -16.82
CA THR A 565 -35.08 -42.64 -18.10
C THR A 565 -33.98 -41.64 -18.48
N ALA A 566 -32.76 -42.17 -18.55
CA ALA A 566 -31.57 -41.55 -19.11
C ALA A 566 -31.43 -41.82 -20.63
N THR A 567 -30.45 -41.10 -21.22
CA THR A 567 -29.76 -41.27 -22.51
C THR A 567 -30.26 -40.48 -23.72
N ARG A 568 -29.41 -39.57 -24.24
CA ARG A 568 -28.62 -39.84 -25.46
C ARG A 568 -27.51 -38.79 -25.71
N PRO A 569 -26.47 -39.13 -26.51
CA PRO A 569 -25.14 -38.52 -26.54
C PRO A 569 -24.96 -37.52 -27.69
N LEU A 570 -23.96 -36.63 -27.59
CA LEU A 570 -23.45 -35.79 -28.69
C LEU A 570 -21.91 -35.69 -28.53
N ILE A 571 -21.15 -36.50 -29.26
CA ILE A 571 -20.43 -36.15 -30.51
C ILE A 571 -19.38 -35.05 -30.26
N LEU A 572 -18.12 -35.50 -30.16
CA LEU A 572 -16.89 -34.70 -30.26
C LEU A 572 -16.72 -34.22 -31.71
N HIS A 573 -16.59 -32.91 -31.92
CA HIS A 573 -15.92 -32.34 -33.09
C HIS A 573 -15.06 -31.13 -32.71
N PRO A 574 -13.97 -30.86 -33.46
CA PRO A 574 -12.81 -30.11 -32.97
C PRO A 574 -12.82 -28.62 -33.35
N SER A 575 -12.10 -27.84 -32.53
CA SER A 575 -11.47 -26.54 -32.78
C SER A 575 -12.34 -25.36 -33.24
N THR A 576 -12.37 -24.31 -32.40
CA THR A 576 -11.72 -23.03 -32.74
C THR A 576 -11.64 -22.17 -31.47
N ALA A 577 -10.41 -21.99 -30.97
CA ALA A 577 -10.09 -21.12 -29.85
C ALA A 577 -10.30 -19.65 -30.26
N GLN A 578 -11.08 -18.90 -29.48
CA GLN A 578 -11.04 -17.43 -29.50
C GLN A 578 -10.69 -16.92 -28.10
N MET A 579 -9.48 -16.39 -28.00
CA MET A 579 -8.85 -15.79 -26.83
C MET A 579 -9.58 -14.52 -26.40
N THR A 580 -10.24 -14.53 -25.23
CA THR A 580 -10.61 -13.30 -24.51
C THR A 580 -9.48 -12.97 -23.54
N SER A 581 -8.71 -11.92 -23.85
CA SER A 581 -7.51 -11.53 -23.11
C SER A 581 -7.82 -11.05 -21.68
N PRO A 582 -7.02 -11.44 -20.67
CA PRO A 582 -7.17 -11.04 -19.26
C PRO A 582 -7.09 -9.52 -19.04
N PRO A 583 -7.52 -8.99 -17.87
CA PRO A 583 -7.32 -7.58 -17.53
C PRO A 583 -5.85 -7.20 -17.72
N ARG A 584 -5.62 -6.18 -18.55
CA ARG A 584 -4.27 -5.81 -18.98
C ARG A 584 -3.51 -5.20 -17.82
N ARG A 585 -2.44 -5.84 -17.36
CA ARG A 585 -1.44 -5.28 -16.43
C ARG A 585 -1.03 -3.86 -16.88
N LEU A 586 -0.97 -2.91 -15.94
CA LEU A 586 -0.39 -1.58 -16.17
C LEU A 586 1.10 -1.74 -16.49
N ILE A 587 1.56 -1.15 -17.60
CA ILE A 587 2.97 -1.16 -18.01
C ILE A 587 3.50 0.26 -17.88
N ASN A 588 4.60 0.45 -17.14
CA ASN A 588 5.19 1.77 -16.92
C ASN A 588 6.53 1.93 -17.66
N LEU A 589 6.47 2.46 -18.88
CA LEU A 589 7.65 2.83 -19.67
C LEU A 589 8.12 4.26 -19.39
N LEU A 590 7.57 4.95 -18.38
CA LEU A 590 8.06 6.26 -17.91
C LEU A 590 9.13 6.12 -16.82
N ARG A 591 9.00 5.17 -15.89
CA ARG A 591 9.83 5.11 -14.68
C ARG A 591 11.29 4.81 -14.97
N GLY A 592 12.18 5.70 -14.57
CA GLY A 592 13.63 5.63 -14.84
C GLY A 592 14.47 4.87 -13.81
N TRP A 593 14.00 3.73 -13.32
CA TRP A 593 14.64 2.93 -12.26
C TRP A 593 15.21 1.63 -12.82
N PRO A 594 16.24 1.02 -12.18
CA PRO A 594 16.64 -0.35 -12.50
C PRO A 594 15.48 -1.32 -12.21
N SER A 595 15.38 -2.38 -13.01
CA SER A 595 14.45 -3.48 -12.75
C SER A 595 14.71 -4.09 -11.36
N PRO A 596 13.66 -4.47 -10.60
CA PRO A 596 13.83 -5.18 -9.34
C PRO A 596 14.70 -6.45 -9.46
N SER A 597 14.63 -7.14 -10.61
CA SER A 597 15.38 -8.37 -10.88
C SER A 597 16.90 -8.18 -10.99
N VAL A 598 17.38 -6.94 -11.17
CA VAL A 598 18.82 -6.64 -11.25
C VAL A 598 19.36 -5.91 -10.01
N LEU A 599 18.55 -5.75 -8.96
CA LEU A 599 19.03 -5.14 -7.72
C LEU A 599 19.93 -6.11 -6.93
N PRO A 600 21.13 -5.70 -6.47
CA PRO A 600 22.08 -6.57 -5.80
C PRO A 600 21.77 -6.74 -4.30
N ALA A 601 20.52 -7.09 -3.96
CA ALA A 601 20.03 -7.15 -2.58
C ALA A 601 20.87 -8.09 -1.69
N SER A 602 21.28 -9.24 -2.23
CA SER A 602 22.13 -10.21 -1.51
C SER A 602 23.55 -9.68 -1.25
N LEU A 603 24.15 -8.97 -2.21
CA LEU A 603 25.46 -8.35 -2.04
C LEU A 603 25.41 -7.25 -0.97
N LEU A 604 24.37 -6.41 -1.01
CA LEU A 604 24.14 -5.37 -0.03
C LEU A 604 23.90 -5.94 1.38
N SER A 605 23.05 -6.97 1.51
CA SER A 605 22.83 -7.66 2.79
C SER A 605 24.13 -8.22 3.36
N GLY A 606 24.95 -8.88 2.53
CA GLY A 606 26.24 -9.43 2.97
C GLY A 606 27.23 -8.34 3.40
N ALA A 607 27.28 -7.23 2.66
CA ALA A 607 28.13 -6.09 3.01
C ALA A 607 27.68 -5.40 4.31
N CYS A 608 26.37 -5.22 4.52
CA CYS A 608 25.83 -4.72 5.78
C CYS A 608 26.24 -5.60 6.97
N GLN A 609 26.13 -6.93 6.84
CA GLN A 609 26.56 -7.85 7.89
C GLN A 609 28.04 -7.72 8.20
N ARG A 610 28.92 -7.61 7.19
CA ARG A 610 30.36 -7.43 7.39
C ARG A 610 30.70 -6.09 8.04
N VAL A 611 30.08 -5.00 7.59
CA VAL A 611 30.29 -3.65 8.14
C VAL A 611 29.83 -3.55 9.59
N LEU A 612 28.78 -4.27 9.97
CA LEU A 612 28.20 -4.23 11.32
C LEU A 612 28.74 -5.30 12.28
N ALA A 613 29.53 -6.27 11.80
CA ALA A 613 29.97 -7.42 12.59
C ALA A 613 30.94 -7.06 13.73
N ASP A 614 31.73 -5.99 13.56
CA ASP A 614 32.78 -5.58 14.49
C ASP A 614 32.50 -4.17 15.03
N PRO A 615 32.43 -3.96 16.36
CA PRO A 615 32.27 -2.65 16.97
C PRO A 615 33.34 -1.61 16.58
N GLU A 616 34.60 -2.01 16.33
CA GLU A 616 35.64 -1.06 15.90
C GLU A 616 35.35 -0.47 14.52
N SER A 617 34.79 -1.31 13.63
CA SER A 617 34.37 -0.92 12.28
C SER A 617 32.99 -0.24 12.25
N SER A 618 32.03 -0.74 13.03
CA SER A 618 30.62 -0.28 12.97
C SER A 618 30.38 1.03 13.71
N THR A 619 31.09 1.29 14.82
CA THR A 619 30.94 2.54 15.58
C THR A 619 31.20 3.81 14.75
N PRO A 620 32.34 3.97 14.03
CA PRO A 620 32.59 5.16 13.21
C PRO A 620 31.67 5.25 11.98
N VAL A 621 31.15 4.12 11.51
CA VAL A 621 30.20 4.07 10.37
C VAL A 621 28.80 4.55 10.78
N LEU A 622 28.40 4.30 12.03
CA LEU A 622 27.10 4.72 12.59
C LEU A 622 27.10 6.15 13.14
N GLN A 623 28.23 6.86 13.08
CA GLN A 623 28.36 8.26 13.47
C GLN A 623 28.38 9.21 12.26
N TYR A 624 28.39 10.52 12.52
CA TYR A 624 28.61 11.49 11.46
C TYR A 624 30.02 11.33 10.86
N GLY A 625 30.07 11.29 9.54
CA GLY A 625 31.30 11.08 8.78
C GLY A 625 32.12 12.36 8.59
N PRO A 626 33.35 12.24 8.07
CA PRO A 626 34.10 13.40 7.59
C PRO A 626 33.30 14.17 6.54
N ASP A 627 33.46 15.50 6.50
CA ASP A 627 32.67 16.39 5.62
C ASP A 627 32.78 16.04 4.13
N ARG A 628 33.95 15.58 3.69
CA ARG A 628 34.18 15.15 2.30
C ARG A 628 33.67 13.75 2.00
N GLY A 629 33.28 12.96 3.00
CA GLY A 629 32.83 11.59 2.83
C GLY A 629 33.64 10.55 3.60
N TYR A 630 33.06 9.36 3.74
CA TYR A 630 33.72 8.19 4.29
C TYR A 630 35.02 7.90 3.55
N GLN A 631 36.15 8.06 4.23
CA GLN A 631 37.49 8.03 3.62
C GLN A 631 37.77 6.73 2.86
N PRO A 632 37.47 5.53 3.39
CA PRO A 632 37.69 4.28 2.66
C PRO A 632 36.91 4.20 1.34
N LEU A 633 35.69 4.76 1.27
CA LEU A 633 34.96 4.81 0.00
C LEU A 633 35.64 5.73 -1.00
N ARG A 634 36.15 6.89 -0.58
CA ARG A 634 36.82 7.85 -1.46
C ARG A 634 38.07 7.24 -2.09
N GLU A 635 38.86 6.50 -1.31
CA GLU A 635 40.04 5.79 -1.78
C GLU A 635 39.68 4.64 -2.74
N ALA A 636 38.69 3.82 -2.36
CA ALA A 636 38.21 2.72 -3.18
C ALA A 636 37.63 3.22 -4.51
N LEU A 637 36.86 4.31 -4.48
CA LEU A 637 36.31 4.94 -5.67
C LEU A 637 37.39 5.58 -6.54
N ALA A 638 38.34 6.33 -5.98
CA ALA A 638 39.44 6.91 -6.77
C ALA A 638 40.21 5.82 -7.53
N SER A 639 40.50 4.70 -6.85
CA SER A 639 41.15 3.56 -7.48
C SER A 639 40.29 2.93 -8.58
N TRP A 640 38.99 2.74 -8.32
CA TRP A 640 38.08 2.15 -9.30
C TRP A 640 37.86 3.06 -10.52
N LEU A 641 37.54 4.34 -10.30
CA LEU A 641 37.35 5.35 -11.35
C LEU A 641 38.63 5.54 -12.17
N GLY A 642 39.80 5.59 -11.52
CA GLY A 642 41.10 5.66 -12.20
C GLY A 642 41.32 4.50 -13.18
N ARG A 643 40.92 3.27 -12.80
CA ARG A 643 40.94 2.11 -13.71
C ARG A 643 39.92 2.22 -14.86
N GLN A 644 38.70 2.67 -14.56
CA GLN A 644 37.64 2.74 -15.57
C GLN A 644 37.89 3.83 -16.62
N TYR A 645 38.43 4.99 -16.21
CA TYR A 645 38.66 6.14 -17.09
C TYR A 645 40.10 6.32 -17.55
N GLY A 646 41.05 5.53 -17.02
CA GLY A 646 42.47 5.65 -17.35
C GLY A 646 43.11 6.94 -16.82
N VAL A 647 42.67 7.41 -15.66
CA VAL A 647 43.17 8.62 -14.99
C VAL A 647 43.87 8.28 -13.67
N GLU A 648 44.66 9.21 -13.14
CA GLU A 648 45.34 9.04 -11.85
C GLU A 648 44.33 8.91 -10.70
N SER A 649 44.61 8.01 -9.76
CA SER A 649 43.76 7.77 -8.59
C SER A 649 44.01 8.82 -7.52
N GLU A 650 43.13 9.83 -7.43
CA GLU A 650 43.24 10.95 -6.48
C GLU A 650 42.00 11.07 -5.57
N PRO A 651 42.00 10.48 -4.35
CA PRO A 651 40.87 10.57 -3.41
C PRO A 651 40.51 12.02 -3.00
N GLU A 652 41.48 12.94 -3.03
CA GLU A 652 41.33 14.37 -2.73
C GLU A 652 40.39 15.08 -3.71
N ARG A 653 40.18 14.50 -4.89
CA ARG A 653 39.28 14.98 -5.93
C ARG A 653 37.86 14.42 -5.81
N ILE A 654 37.57 13.62 -4.79
CA ILE A 654 36.26 12.98 -4.60
C ILE A 654 35.57 13.50 -3.34
N CYS A 655 34.31 13.91 -3.47
CA CYS A 655 33.38 14.17 -2.36
C CYS A 655 32.22 13.18 -2.40
N ILE A 656 31.89 12.52 -1.29
CA ILE A 656 30.69 11.66 -1.21
C ILE A 656 29.45 12.52 -0.98
N THR A 657 28.35 12.17 -1.66
CA THR A 657 27.08 12.92 -1.66
C THR A 657 25.88 11.98 -1.53
N GLY A 658 24.68 12.50 -1.25
CA GLY A 658 23.47 11.69 -1.14
C GLY A 658 22.82 11.33 -2.48
N GLY A 659 23.65 11.14 -3.51
CA GLY A 659 23.25 10.94 -4.91
C GLY A 659 23.21 12.22 -5.73
N ALA A 660 23.06 12.07 -7.06
CA ALA A 660 23.23 13.15 -8.03
C ALA A 660 22.34 14.37 -7.79
N SER A 661 21.06 14.19 -7.41
CA SER A 661 20.14 15.31 -7.18
C SER A 661 20.47 16.12 -5.93
N GLN A 662 20.86 15.47 -4.82
CA GLN A 662 21.27 16.19 -3.62
C GLN A 662 22.63 16.87 -3.84
N SER A 663 23.53 16.18 -4.55
CA SER A 663 24.81 16.74 -4.99
C SER A 663 24.63 18.04 -5.79
N LEU A 664 23.73 18.04 -6.77
CA LEU A 664 23.39 19.23 -7.55
C LEU A 664 22.95 20.39 -6.63
N ALA A 665 22.09 20.13 -5.65
CA ALA A 665 21.68 21.15 -4.68
C ALA A 665 22.87 21.67 -3.85
N CYS A 666 23.77 20.80 -3.37
CA CYS A 666 24.97 21.21 -2.62
C CYS A 666 25.94 22.02 -3.49
N ILE A 667 26.14 21.65 -4.76
CA ILE A 667 26.95 22.41 -5.71
C ILE A 667 26.37 23.81 -5.88
N LEU A 668 25.06 23.95 -6.06
CA LEU A 668 24.41 25.26 -6.17
C LEU A 668 24.57 26.08 -4.89
N GLN A 669 24.42 25.46 -3.71
CA GLN A 669 24.61 26.14 -2.43
C GLN A 669 26.02 26.73 -2.30
N SER A 670 27.05 26.04 -2.77
CA SER A 670 28.44 26.43 -2.57
C SER A 670 29.07 27.23 -3.72
N PHE A 671 28.63 27.01 -4.97
CA PHE A 671 29.30 27.54 -6.17
C PHE A 671 28.46 28.48 -7.03
N THR A 672 27.26 28.84 -6.59
CA THR A 672 26.42 29.83 -7.28
C THR A 672 25.95 30.89 -6.32
N ASP A 673 25.59 32.06 -6.83
CA ASP A 673 24.99 33.13 -6.03
C ASP A 673 23.93 33.84 -6.87
N PRO A 674 22.67 33.97 -6.43
CA PRO A 674 21.63 34.67 -7.19
C PRO A 674 21.94 36.15 -7.52
N HIS A 675 22.92 36.77 -6.89
CA HIS A 675 23.43 38.11 -7.25
C HIS A 675 24.59 38.07 -8.25
N ILE A 676 25.26 36.93 -8.44
CA ILE A 676 26.40 36.77 -9.36
C ILE A 676 26.05 35.91 -10.58
N THR A 677 25.46 34.75 -10.33
CA THR A 677 25.06 33.77 -11.34
C THR A 677 23.85 34.27 -12.12
N ARG A 678 24.09 34.60 -13.39
CA ARG A 678 23.14 35.28 -14.29
C ARG A 678 22.13 34.33 -14.91
N ALA A 679 22.57 33.17 -15.37
CA ALA A 679 21.71 32.16 -15.96
C ALA A 679 22.21 30.74 -15.68
N VAL A 680 21.25 29.81 -15.75
CA VAL A 680 21.49 28.37 -15.78
C VAL A 680 21.11 27.87 -17.17
N TRP A 681 22.10 27.48 -17.96
CA TRP A 681 21.97 26.94 -19.30
C TRP A 681 21.78 25.42 -19.21
N ILE A 682 20.63 24.93 -19.63
CA ILE A 682 20.26 23.51 -19.55
C ILE A 682 20.25 22.94 -20.95
N VAL A 683 21.09 21.92 -21.20
CA VAL A 683 21.17 21.24 -22.49
C VAL A 683 19.86 20.50 -22.80
N GLU A 684 19.34 20.69 -24.00
CA GLU A 684 18.07 20.11 -24.46
C GLU A 684 18.27 18.87 -25.35
N PRO A 685 17.35 17.89 -25.28
CA PRO A 685 16.33 17.69 -24.24
C PRO A 685 16.97 17.37 -22.88
N CYS A 686 16.30 17.73 -21.78
CA CYS A 686 16.94 17.74 -20.46
C CYS A 686 16.35 16.73 -19.46
N TYR A 687 17.10 16.39 -18.41
CA TYR A 687 16.55 15.76 -17.21
C TYR A 687 15.66 16.77 -16.45
N HIS A 688 14.37 16.73 -16.75
CA HIS A 688 13.38 17.71 -16.30
C HIS A 688 13.30 17.95 -14.78
N LEU A 689 13.63 16.97 -13.94
CA LEU A 689 13.61 17.14 -12.49
C LEU A 689 14.74 18.05 -11.98
N ALA A 690 15.82 18.24 -12.76
CA ALA A 690 16.87 19.19 -12.41
C ALA A 690 16.36 20.65 -12.44
N CYS A 691 15.38 20.98 -13.30
CA CYS A 691 14.81 22.34 -13.37
C CYS A 691 14.28 22.80 -12.02
N GLY A 692 13.57 21.93 -11.30
CA GLY A 692 13.04 22.25 -9.96
C GLY A 692 14.15 22.54 -8.95
N ILE A 693 15.27 21.81 -9.00
CA ILE A 693 16.41 22.00 -8.09
C ILE A 693 17.06 23.38 -8.33
N PHE A 694 17.18 23.81 -9.58
CA PHE A 694 17.67 25.17 -9.90
C PHE A 694 16.67 26.25 -9.48
N GLU A 695 15.37 26.03 -9.68
CA GLU A 695 14.31 26.93 -9.23
C GLU A 695 14.35 27.13 -7.70
N ASP A 696 14.46 26.03 -6.95
CA ASP A 696 14.57 26.01 -5.47
C ASP A 696 15.84 26.72 -4.98
N ALA A 697 16.93 26.69 -5.76
CA ALA A 697 18.16 27.44 -5.47
C ALA A 697 18.08 28.94 -5.79
N GLY A 698 16.90 29.44 -6.21
CA GLY A 698 16.66 30.86 -6.49
C GLY A 698 16.87 31.27 -7.95
N PHE A 699 16.96 30.31 -8.87
CA PHE A 699 17.14 30.57 -10.31
C PHE A 699 15.83 30.52 -11.12
N GLY A 700 14.67 30.58 -10.45
CA GLY A 700 13.36 30.76 -11.10
C GLY A 700 13.37 31.94 -12.07
N GLY A 701 12.95 31.71 -13.33
CA GLY A 701 13.00 32.71 -14.41
C GLY A 701 14.38 32.94 -15.04
N ARG A 702 15.43 32.24 -14.59
CA ARG A 702 16.81 32.33 -15.11
C ARG A 702 17.31 31.06 -15.77
N LEU A 703 16.47 30.03 -15.87
CA LEU A 703 16.75 28.84 -16.67
C LEU A 703 16.69 29.24 -18.15
N ARG A 704 17.66 28.77 -18.93
CA ARG A 704 17.78 29.01 -20.37
C ARG A 704 18.05 27.70 -21.07
N ALA A 705 17.33 27.44 -22.14
CA ALA A 705 17.59 26.31 -23.00
C ALA A 705 18.95 26.46 -23.70
N ALA A 706 19.74 25.41 -23.74
CA ALA A 706 20.89 25.28 -24.63
C ALA A 706 20.53 24.22 -25.69
N PRO A 707 20.25 24.62 -26.93
CA PRO A 707 19.80 23.68 -27.96
C PRO A 707 20.87 22.62 -28.22
N GLY A 708 20.43 21.43 -28.64
CA GLY A 708 21.31 20.33 -29.01
C GLY A 708 21.22 19.96 -30.49
N ASP A 709 22.27 19.32 -30.98
CA ASP A 709 22.40 18.66 -32.28
C ASP A 709 22.78 17.18 -32.09
N GLU A 710 23.15 16.50 -33.18
CA GLU A 710 23.50 15.06 -33.18
C GLU A 710 24.71 14.72 -32.29
N GLU A 711 25.58 15.69 -31.99
CA GLU A 711 26.74 15.53 -31.11
C GLU A 711 26.50 16.04 -29.68
N GLY A 712 25.28 16.45 -29.33
CA GLY A 712 24.94 17.00 -28.01
C GLY A 712 24.71 18.51 -28.05
N VAL A 713 25.22 19.29 -27.09
CA VAL A 713 24.91 20.74 -27.00
C VAL A 713 25.48 21.53 -28.18
N ASP A 714 24.70 22.38 -28.86
CA ASP A 714 25.22 23.34 -29.85
C ASP A 714 26.06 24.42 -29.15
N VAL A 715 27.39 24.26 -29.17
CA VAL A 715 28.34 25.13 -28.45
C VAL A 715 28.37 26.52 -29.06
N ASP A 716 28.31 26.64 -30.39
CA ASP A 716 28.36 27.93 -31.09
C ASP A 716 27.07 28.72 -30.84
N GLY A 717 25.92 28.04 -30.91
CA GLY A 717 24.62 28.61 -30.55
C GLY A 717 24.55 29.02 -29.08
N LEU A 718 25.11 28.21 -28.17
CA LEU A 718 25.20 28.55 -26.75
C LEU A 718 26.12 29.75 -26.51
N GLU A 719 27.29 29.80 -27.12
CA GLU A 719 28.24 30.92 -27.02
C GLU A 719 27.60 32.23 -27.42
N LYS A 720 26.90 32.24 -28.55
CA LYS A 720 26.18 33.42 -29.02
C LYS A 720 25.16 33.91 -27.98
N ARG A 721 24.37 32.99 -27.40
CA ARG A 721 23.36 33.34 -26.38
C ARG A 721 23.98 33.83 -25.07
N ILE A 722 25.09 33.23 -24.63
CA ILE A 722 25.82 33.67 -23.44
C ILE A 722 26.41 35.06 -23.68
N THR A 723 27.01 35.28 -24.84
CA THR A 723 27.61 36.56 -25.26
C THR A 723 26.56 37.67 -25.39
N GLU A 724 25.41 37.38 -26.00
CA GLU A 724 24.26 38.30 -26.06
C GLU A 724 23.87 38.74 -24.64
N MET A 725 23.70 37.78 -23.72
CA MET A 725 23.35 38.09 -22.34
C MET A 725 24.46 38.88 -21.63
N ASP A 726 25.73 38.54 -21.88
CA ASP A 726 26.91 39.24 -21.35
C ASP A 726 27.05 40.69 -21.83
N ASN A 727 26.58 40.98 -23.04
CA ASN A 727 26.58 42.32 -23.62
C ASN A 727 25.31 43.13 -23.32
N GLU A 728 24.22 42.50 -22.86
CA GLU A 728 23.02 43.20 -22.40
C GLU A 728 23.35 44.08 -21.18
N VAL A 729 23.49 45.40 -21.42
CA VAL A 729 23.50 46.41 -20.36
C VAL A 729 22.14 46.36 -19.67
N MET A 730 22.12 45.90 -18.41
CA MET A 730 20.89 45.85 -17.60
C MET A 730 20.15 47.20 -17.71
N PRO A 731 18.95 47.26 -18.33
CA PRO A 731 18.21 48.51 -18.42
C PRO A 731 17.88 49.00 -17.01
N SER A 732 18.02 50.30 -16.76
CA SER A 732 17.44 50.96 -15.60
C SER A 732 15.93 50.67 -15.57
N ARG A 733 15.53 49.70 -14.72
CA ARG A 733 14.16 49.19 -14.67
C ARG A 733 13.17 50.30 -14.27
N LYS A 734 12.03 50.37 -14.96
CA LYS A 734 10.85 51.15 -14.57
C LYS A 734 10.30 50.66 -13.22
N VAL A 735 10.63 51.40 -12.15
CA VAL A 735 9.89 51.80 -10.92
C VAL A 735 8.85 50.88 -10.23
N SER A 736 8.48 49.69 -10.71
CA SER A 736 7.40 48.90 -10.07
C SER A 736 7.76 47.49 -9.57
N GLN A 737 9.04 47.19 -9.31
CA GLN A 737 9.43 45.99 -8.55
C GLN A 737 10.60 46.26 -7.58
N PRO A 738 10.69 45.54 -6.43
CA PRO A 738 11.41 46.01 -5.23
C PRO A 738 12.93 45.82 -5.23
N PHE A 739 13.56 45.33 -6.30
CA PHE A 739 14.95 44.87 -6.24
C PHE A 739 15.92 45.66 -7.17
N PRO A 740 17.13 46.03 -6.69
CA PRO A 740 18.13 46.79 -7.48
C PRO A 740 18.69 46.04 -8.71
N PRO A 741 19.39 46.72 -9.64
CA PRO A 741 20.08 46.08 -10.76
C PRO A 741 21.21 45.16 -10.27
N ILE A 742 21.30 43.94 -10.82
CA ILE A 742 22.21 42.87 -10.38
C ILE A 742 23.69 43.30 -10.32
N CYS A 743 24.16 44.15 -11.24
CA CYS A 743 25.56 44.63 -11.25
C CYS A 743 25.95 45.54 -10.07
N LEU A 744 25.00 45.97 -9.23
CA LEU A 744 25.26 46.79 -8.03
C LEU A 744 24.98 46.04 -6.73
N LEU A 745 24.62 44.76 -6.80
CA LEU A 745 24.30 43.95 -5.63
C LEU A 745 25.58 43.31 -5.09
N GLN A 746 25.82 43.46 -3.78
CA GLN A 746 26.86 42.69 -3.10
C GLN A 746 26.50 41.19 -3.14
N PRO A 747 27.48 40.27 -3.25
CA PRO A 747 27.22 38.83 -3.17
C PRO A 747 26.36 38.49 -1.94
N LEU A 748 25.33 37.65 -2.10
CA LEU A 748 24.54 37.15 -0.97
C LEU A 748 25.32 36.15 -0.13
N LYS A 749 26.21 35.40 -0.78
CA LYS A 749 27.03 34.36 -0.17
C LYS A 749 28.41 34.90 0.11
N VAL A 750 28.92 34.60 1.30
CA VAL A 750 30.27 34.99 1.71
C VAL A 750 31.27 34.26 0.80
N SER A 751 31.98 35.03 -0.03
CA SER A 751 33.12 34.53 -0.80
C SER A 751 34.30 34.30 0.16
N GLY A 752 34.98 33.17 0.02
CA GLY A 752 36.11 32.80 0.87
C GLY A 752 37.10 31.93 0.08
N PRO A 753 38.26 31.57 0.68
CA PRO A 753 39.30 30.82 -0.02
C PRO A 753 38.85 29.44 -0.52
N THR A 754 37.72 28.92 -0.02
CA THR A 754 37.15 27.62 -0.40
C THR A 754 35.88 27.73 -1.24
N ARG A 755 35.43 28.93 -1.64
CA ARG A 755 34.19 29.10 -2.43
C ARG A 755 34.35 30.09 -3.57
N LYS A 756 33.86 29.71 -4.75
CA LYS A 756 33.79 30.53 -5.98
C LYS A 756 32.35 30.57 -6.48
N SER A 757 31.81 31.76 -6.78
CA SER A 757 30.51 31.89 -7.46
C SER A 757 30.72 32.12 -8.95
N TYR A 758 30.21 31.22 -9.78
CA TYR A 758 30.34 31.33 -11.24
C TYR A 758 29.27 32.25 -11.82
N LYS A 759 29.63 33.00 -12.86
CA LYS A 759 28.72 33.90 -13.59
C LYS A 759 27.61 33.14 -14.32
N HIS A 760 27.91 31.95 -14.83
CA HIS A 760 26.93 31.08 -15.49
C HIS A 760 27.04 29.64 -14.97
N VAL A 761 25.97 28.87 -15.11
CA VAL A 761 25.99 27.41 -14.92
C VAL A 761 25.53 26.75 -16.20
N ILE A 762 26.19 25.67 -16.61
CA ILE A 762 25.77 24.81 -17.72
C ILE A 762 25.47 23.42 -17.13
N TYR A 763 24.28 22.88 -17.35
CA TYR A 763 23.88 21.56 -16.88
C TYR A 763 23.64 20.61 -18.04
N CYS A 764 24.29 19.45 -18.00
CA CYS A 764 24.22 18.45 -19.05
C CYS A 764 24.33 17.01 -18.54
N VAL A 765 24.00 16.05 -19.40
CA VAL A 765 24.34 14.64 -19.28
C VAL A 765 25.22 14.31 -20.48
N ALA A 766 26.54 14.19 -20.29
CA ALA A 766 27.49 14.14 -21.41
C ALA A 766 27.58 12.78 -22.10
N THR A 767 27.18 11.71 -21.40
CA THR A 767 27.20 10.32 -21.88
C THR A 767 25.80 9.73 -21.77
N CYS A 768 25.27 9.19 -22.88
CA CYS A 768 23.94 8.57 -22.94
C CYS A 768 22.82 9.47 -22.36
N SER A 769 22.74 10.70 -22.85
CA SER A 769 21.88 11.76 -22.32
C SER A 769 20.43 11.31 -22.12
N ASN A 770 19.82 11.66 -20.98
CA ASN A 770 18.38 11.45 -20.77
C ASN A 770 17.61 12.69 -21.25
N PRO A 771 16.73 12.59 -22.25
CA PRO A 771 16.19 11.35 -22.84
C PRO A 771 16.82 10.87 -24.17
N SER A 772 17.67 11.66 -24.84
CA SER A 772 18.07 11.44 -26.25
C SER A 772 18.97 10.23 -26.51
N GLY A 773 19.64 9.71 -25.50
CA GLY A 773 20.70 8.71 -25.58
C GLY A 773 22.03 9.25 -26.15
N ILE A 774 22.11 10.54 -26.51
CA ILE A 774 23.29 11.12 -27.18
C ILE A 774 24.49 11.16 -26.24
N THR A 775 25.67 10.86 -26.81
CA THR A 775 26.95 11.03 -26.13
C THR A 775 27.74 12.08 -26.86
N MET A 776 28.21 13.08 -26.10
CA MET A 776 29.01 14.16 -26.65
C MET A 776 30.36 13.66 -27.15
N SER A 777 30.71 14.01 -28.39
CA SER A 777 32.03 13.72 -28.97
C SER A 777 33.14 14.40 -28.18
N LEU A 778 34.38 13.93 -28.32
CA LEU A 778 35.54 14.57 -27.68
C LEU A 778 35.67 16.05 -28.10
N ARG A 779 35.56 16.33 -29.41
CA ARG A 779 35.60 17.70 -29.94
C ARG A 779 34.53 18.59 -29.29
N ARG A 780 33.33 18.03 -29.09
CA ARG A 780 32.22 18.76 -28.46
C ARG A 780 32.52 19.08 -26.99
N ARG A 781 33.02 18.10 -26.24
CA ARG A 781 33.43 18.26 -24.83
C ARG A 781 34.53 19.31 -24.68
N GLU A 782 35.57 19.26 -25.50
CA GLU A 782 36.66 20.26 -25.50
C GLU A 782 36.16 21.67 -25.81
N SER A 783 35.25 21.81 -26.78
CA SER A 783 34.68 23.10 -27.16
C SER A 783 33.81 23.67 -26.04
N LEU A 784 33.04 22.82 -25.35
CA LEU A 784 32.24 23.23 -24.19
C LEU A 784 33.11 23.69 -23.02
N ILE A 785 34.23 23.01 -22.73
CA ILE A 785 35.20 23.45 -21.72
C ILE A 785 35.79 24.82 -22.08
N ARG A 786 36.22 25.03 -23.34
CA ARG A 786 36.73 26.33 -23.81
C ARG A 786 35.69 27.44 -23.59
N LEU A 787 34.43 27.18 -23.94
CA LEU A 787 33.35 28.11 -23.74
C LEU A 787 33.14 28.44 -22.25
N ALA A 788 33.11 27.42 -21.39
CA ALA A 788 32.90 27.61 -19.97
C ALA A 788 34.02 28.43 -19.31
N ARG A 789 35.27 28.26 -19.75
CA ARG A 789 36.38 29.11 -19.31
C ARG A 789 36.23 30.55 -19.80
N ALA A 790 35.90 30.75 -21.07
CA ALA A 790 35.77 32.07 -21.67
C ALA A 790 34.69 32.95 -20.99
N HIS A 791 33.62 32.32 -20.47
CA HIS A 791 32.49 33.03 -19.88
C HIS A 791 32.35 32.90 -18.36
N ASP A 792 33.31 32.29 -17.66
CA ASP A 792 33.20 31.96 -16.22
C ASP A 792 31.92 31.15 -15.91
N ALA A 793 31.72 30.06 -16.66
CA ALA A 793 30.64 29.11 -16.44
C ALA A 793 31.11 27.87 -15.68
N LEU A 794 30.28 27.34 -14.80
CA LEU A 794 30.45 26.01 -14.21
C LEU A 794 29.62 24.99 -15.00
N ILE A 795 30.27 23.98 -15.57
CA ILE A 795 29.61 22.82 -16.16
C ILE A 795 29.38 21.78 -15.07
N ILE A 796 28.12 21.41 -14.85
CA ILE A 796 27.71 20.31 -13.99
C ILE A 796 27.25 19.18 -14.91
N SER A 797 28.06 18.11 -14.99
CA SER A 797 27.75 16.93 -15.80
C SER A 797 27.22 15.81 -14.93
N ASP A 798 25.97 15.39 -15.16
CA ASP A 798 25.41 14.19 -14.54
C ASP A 798 25.95 12.94 -15.25
N ASP A 799 27.06 12.39 -14.76
CA ASP A 799 27.76 11.24 -15.34
C ASP A 799 27.20 9.90 -14.81
N VAL A 800 25.89 9.85 -14.56
CA VAL A 800 25.21 8.72 -13.90
C VAL A 800 25.04 7.47 -14.79
N TYR A 801 25.35 7.58 -16.09
CA TYR A 801 25.20 6.51 -17.07
C TYR A 801 26.52 5.98 -17.63
N ASP A 802 27.67 6.54 -17.25
CA ASP A 802 28.97 6.21 -17.85
C ASP A 802 29.31 4.71 -17.81
N PHE A 803 28.88 3.99 -16.77
CA PHE A 803 29.16 2.55 -16.63
C PHE A 803 28.09 1.64 -17.26
N LEU A 804 27.07 2.23 -17.86
CA LEU A 804 25.88 1.55 -18.40
C LEU A 804 25.85 1.64 -19.91
N THR A 805 26.96 1.23 -20.53
CA THR A 805 27.18 1.28 -21.97
C THR A 805 27.60 -0.10 -22.49
N TRP A 806 27.22 -0.44 -23.71
CA TRP A 806 27.49 -1.75 -24.32
C TRP A 806 27.54 -1.64 -25.85
N PRO A 807 28.23 -2.57 -26.54
CA PRO A 807 28.13 -2.69 -27.99
C PRO A 807 26.73 -3.20 -28.38
N LEU A 808 26.20 -2.79 -29.54
CA LEU A 808 24.90 -3.29 -30.00
C LEU A 808 24.96 -4.76 -30.48
N GLN A 809 26.12 -5.17 -30.97
CA GLN A 809 26.42 -6.53 -31.45
C GLN A 809 27.54 -7.17 -30.60
N GLY A 810 27.48 -8.49 -30.38
CA GLY A 810 28.48 -9.22 -29.58
C GLY A 810 28.27 -9.17 -28.06
N ASP A 811 29.28 -9.58 -27.30
CA ASP A 811 29.26 -9.65 -25.84
C ASP A 811 29.15 -8.26 -25.21
N ALA A 812 28.38 -8.14 -24.12
CA ALA A 812 28.14 -6.88 -23.39
C ALA A 812 29.38 -6.32 -22.65
N ARG A 813 30.57 -6.88 -22.88
CA ARG A 813 31.83 -6.40 -22.33
C ARG A 813 32.25 -5.12 -23.07
N PRO A 814 32.90 -4.16 -22.40
CA PRO A 814 33.25 -2.90 -23.04
C PRO A 814 34.32 -3.17 -24.10
N GLY A 815 34.04 -2.75 -25.34
CA GLY A 815 34.93 -2.91 -26.49
C GLY A 815 35.61 -1.63 -26.97
N ALA A 816 35.18 -0.44 -26.53
CA ALA A 816 35.77 0.82 -26.97
C ALA A 816 35.80 1.88 -25.86
N PRO A 817 36.86 2.71 -25.78
CA PRO A 817 36.98 3.79 -24.80
C PRO A 817 35.95 4.89 -25.09
N PHE A 818 35.18 5.30 -24.07
CA PHE A 818 34.32 6.48 -24.16
C PHE A 818 35.17 7.77 -24.14
N PRO A 819 34.65 8.88 -24.69
CA PRO A 819 35.35 10.15 -24.61
C PRO A 819 35.68 10.51 -23.14
N PRO A 820 36.86 11.08 -22.86
CA PRO A 820 37.21 11.58 -21.53
C PRO A 820 36.12 12.45 -20.91
N ARG A 821 35.94 12.37 -19.58
CA ARG A 821 34.93 13.18 -18.88
C ARG A 821 35.27 14.67 -18.97
N LEU A 822 34.24 15.52 -18.88
CA LEU A 822 34.41 16.96 -18.93
C LEU A 822 35.34 17.49 -17.83
N CYS A 823 35.25 16.95 -16.61
CA CYS A 823 36.15 17.32 -15.51
C CYS A 823 37.61 16.96 -15.79
N ASP A 824 37.88 15.84 -16.47
CA ASP A 824 39.25 15.41 -16.76
C ASP A 824 39.87 16.27 -17.88
N ILE A 825 39.09 16.59 -18.92
CA ILE A 825 39.50 17.52 -19.99
C ILE A 825 39.81 18.90 -19.41
N ASP A 826 38.96 19.37 -18.49
CA ASP A 826 39.18 20.64 -17.83
C ASP A 826 40.48 20.61 -17.00
N LEU A 827 40.66 19.64 -16.12
CA LEU A 827 41.82 19.61 -15.24
C LEU A 827 43.16 19.38 -15.96
N ALA A 828 43.15 18.71 -17.11
CA ALA A 828 44.37 18.51 -17.91
C ALA A 828 45.01 19.82 -18.42
N SER A 829 44.27 20.93 -18.42
CA SER A 829 44.71 22.19 -19.04
C SER A 829 44.23 23.46 -18.31
N SER A 830 43.77 23.34 -17.06
CA SER A 830 43.20 24.46 -16.30
C SER A 830 44.22 25.10 -15.36
N ASP A 831 44.39 26.41 -15.47
CA ASP A 831 45.14 27.22 -14.51
C ASP A 831 44.29 27.66 -13.31
N SER A 832 42.98 27.36 -13.33
CA SER A 832 42.04 27.73 -12.26
C SER A 832 42.06 26.71 -11.13
N PRO A 833 42.24 27.12 -9.86
CA PRO A 833 42.24 26.18 -8.74
C PRO A 833 40.91 25.43 -8.58
N PHE A 834 39.79 26.02 -8.99
CA PHE A 834 38.45 25.41 -8.91
C PHE A 834 38.03 24.67 -10.19
N GLY A 835 38.70 24.89 -11.31
CA GLY A 835 38.22 24.46 -12.62
C GLY A 835 36.89 25.12 -13.05
N ASN A 836 36.29 24.56 -14.08
CA ASN A 836 35.03 24.96 -14.71
C ASN A 836 34.13 23.76 -15.03
N ALA A 837 34.54 22.52 -14.75
CA ALA A 837 33.69 21.34 -14.93
C ALA A 837 33.73 20.38 -13.73
N VAL A 838 32.59 19.80 -13.41
CA VAL A 838 32.43 18.82 -12.34
C VAL A 838 31.65 17.59 -12.83
N SER A 839 32.14 16.41 -12.46
CA SER A 839 31.44 15.14 -12.66
C SER A 839 30.53 14.86 -11.46
N ASN A 840 29.25 14.62 -11.71
CA ASN A 840 28.24 14.30 -10.72
C ASN A 840 27.76 12.85 -10.89
N GLY A 841 28.37 11.94 -10.13
CA GLY A 841 28.13 10.50 -10.20
C GLY A 841 27.12 9.99 -9.16
N SER A 842 26.58 8.79 -9.40
CA SER A 842 25.66 8.15 -8.44
C SER A 842 25.64 6.63 -8.55
N PHE A 843 25.45 5.97 -7.40
CA PHE A 843 25.17 4.54 -7.34
C PHE A 843 23.72 4.17 -7.72
N SER A 844 22.85 5.16 -7.99
CA SER A 844 21.42 4.95 -8.23
C SER A 844 21.13 4.05 -9.44
N LYS A 845 21.99 4.07 -10.46
CA LYS A 845 21.82 3.31 -11.70
C LYS A 845 22.62 2.02 -11.75
N ILE A 846 23.62 1.88 -10.86
CA ILE A 846 24.58 0.76 -10.83
C ILE A 846 24.44 -0.14 -9.60
N VAL A 847 23.65 0.26 -8.61
CA VAL A 847 23.33 -0.54 -7.40
C VAL A 847 21.85 -0.42 -7.08
N GLY A 848 21.36 0.81 -6.85
CA GLY A 848 19.95 1.05 -6.58
C GLY A 848 19.68 2.43 -6.00
N PRO A 849 18.54 3.08 -6.34
CA PRO A 849 18.25 4.45 -5.94
C PRO A 849 18.04 4.62 -4.42
N GLY A 850 17.63 3.55 -3.72
CA GLY A 850 17.44 3.53 -2.26
C GLY A 850 18.74 3.71 -1.46
N MET A 851 19.91 3.46 -2.07
CA MET A 851 21.21 3.67 -1.40
C MET A 851 21.49 5.13 -1.10
N ARG A 852 20.79 6.07 -1.77
CA ARG A 852 20.93 7.52 -1.59
C ARG A 852 22.39 7.95 -1.48
N THR A 853 23.28 7.39 -2.30
CA THR A 853 24.72 7.65 -2.25
C THR A 853 25.23 7.93 -3.67
N GLY A 854 26.13 8.90 -3.77
CA GLY A 854 26.81 9.29 -5.00
C GLY A 854 28.13 9.96 -4.69
N TRP A 855 28.74 10.55 -5.70
CA TRP A 855 30.00 11.25 -5.55
C TRP A 855 30.10 12.42 -6.52
N VAL A 856 30.95 13.37 -6.16
CA VAL A 856 31.39 14.46 -7.02
C VAL A 856 32.88 14.30 -7.25
N GLU A 857 33.30 14.41 -8.51
CA GLU A 857 34.70 14.47 -8.88
C GLU A 857 35.04 15.78 -9.60
N ALA A 858 36.01 16.53 -9.07
CA ALA A 858 36.41 17.84 -9.55
C ALA A 858 37.85 18.17 -9.11
N SER A 859 38.28 19.44 -9.23
CA SER A 859 39.53 19.89 -8.63
C SER A 859 39.50 19.73 -7.10
N THR A 860 40.67 19.59 -6.47
CA THR A 860 40.78 19.50 -5.01
C THR A 860 40.18 20.72 -4.30
N ALA A 861 40.32 21.92 -4.86
CA ALA A 861 39.74 23.14 -4.27
C ALA A 861 38.20 23.12 -4.34
N PHE A 862 37.63 22.63 -5.45
CA PHE A 862 36.19 22.48 -5.60
C PHE A 862 35.63 21.44 -4.61
N VAL A 863 36.26 20.28 -4.52
CA VAL A 863 35.86 19.19 -3.59
C VAL A 863 35.94 19.64 -2.14
N ARG A 864 36.98 20.42 -1.77
CA ARG A 864 37.07 21.04 -0.45
C ARG A 864 35.92 22.02 -0.22
N GLY A 865 35.64 22.91 -1.17
CA GLY A 865 34.55 23.86 -1.08
C GLY A 865 33.17 23.22 -0.95
N LEU A 866 32.97 22.07 -1.61
CA LEU A 866 31.75 21.29 -1.51
C LEU A 866 31.62 20.60 -0.14
N GLY A 867 32.69 20.03 0.40
CA GLY A 867 32.72 19.51 1.77
C GLY A 867 32.40 20.58 2.81
N ASP A 868 32.85 21.82 2.58
CA ASP A 868 32.58 22.97 3.44
C ASP A 868 31.13 23.53 3.31
N THR A 869 30.23 22.85 2.58
CA THR A 869 28.82 23.27 2.51
C THR A 869 28.20 23.21 3.90
N ALA A 870 27.45 24.24 4.32
CA ALA A 870 26.99 24.36 5.70
C ALA A 870 26.11 23.17 6.17
N SER A 871 25.28 22.63 5.26
CA SER A 871 24.48 21.42 5.53
C SER A 871 25.35 20.17 5.75
N THR A 872 26.51 20.11 5.11
CA THR A 872 27.49 19.03 5.27
C THR A 872 28.25 19.21 6.58
N LEU A 873 28.77 20.40 6.88
CA LEU A 873 29.50 20.69 8.13
C LEU A 873 28.66 20.41 9.40
N SER A 874 27.33 20.55 9.31
CA SER A 874 26.45 20.30 10.45
C SER A 874 26.31 18.81 10.82
N GLY A 875 26.50 17.89 9.87
CA GLY A 875 26.16 16.47 10.05
C GLY A 875 27.12 15.50 9.36
N GLY A 876 28.28 15.98 8.89
CA GLY A 876 29.16 15.23 8.02
C GLY A 876 28.59 14.98 6.63
N ALA A 877 29.34 14.24 5.81
CA ALA A 877 28.85 13.82 4.50
C ALA A 877 27.58 12.96 4.61
N PRO A 878 26.60 13.18 3.72
CA PRO A 878 25.36 12.39 3.71
C PRO A 878 25.65 10.90 3.43
N SER A 879 24.80 10.03 3.98
CA SER A 879 24.78 8.59 3.69
C SER A 879 26.02 7.81 4.12
N GLN A 880 26.64 8.18 5.26
CA GLN A 880 27.81 7.52 5.84
C GLN A 880 27.70 5.98 5.90
N PHE A 881 26.60 5.44 6.44
CA PHE A 881 26.40 3.99 6.52
C PHE A 881 26.35 3.33 5.13
N CYS A 882 25.57 3.89 4.21
CA CYS A 882 25.49 3.39 2.85
C CYS A 882 26.85 3.48 2.12
N ALA A 883 27.63 4.52 2.40
CA ALA A 883 28.98 4.68 1.87
C ALA A 883 29.90 3.54 2.34
N ALA A 884 29.83 3.13 3.60
CA ALA A 884 30.60 2.00 4.11
C ALA A 884 30.19 0.66 3.49
N VAL A 885 28.89 0.42 3.31
CA VAL A 885 28.36 -0.77 2.60
C VAL A 885 28.88 -0.79 1.16
N LEU A 886 28.88 0.36 0.48
CA LEU A 886 29.39 0.48 -0.88
C LEU A 886 30.92 0.31 -0.95
N THR A 887 31.67 0.74 0.08
CA THR A 887 33.12 0.50 0.17
C THR A 887 33.43 -0.98 0.05
N ASP A 888 32.70 -1.82 0.80
CA ASP A 888 32.91 -3.26 0.76
C ASP A 888 32.66 -3.83 -0.65
N LEU A 889 31.57 -3.41 -1.32
CA LEU A 889 31.28 -3.83 -2.69
C LEU A 889 32.37 -3.42 -3.68
N VAL A 890 32.92 -2.20 -3.55
CA VAL A 890 33.97 -1.68 -4.42
C VAL A 890 35.29 -2.41 -4.18
N LEU A 891 35.74 -2.52 -2.92
CA LEU A 891 37.02 -3.14 -2.56
C LEU A 891 37.08 -4.62 -2.93
N ASN A 892 35.96 -5.34 -2.75
CA ASN A 892 35.89 -6.77 -3.07
C ASN A 892 35.64 -7.03 -4.57
N GLY A 893 35.59 -5.99 -5.41
CA GLY A 893 35.28 -6.07 -6.83
C GLY A 893 33.86 -6.56 -7.16
N GLN A 894 32.96 -6.58 -6.16
CA GLN A 894 31.59 -7.04 -6.34
C GLN A 894 30.76 -6.04 -7.15
N LEU A 895 31.01 -4.74 -6.99
CA LEU A 895 30.36 -3.70 -7.81
C LEU A 895 30.70 -3.87 -9.29
N GLU A 896 31.98 -4.04 -9.59
CA GLU A 896 32.48 -4.19 -10.96
C GLU A 896 31.89 -5.44 -11.61
N ARG A 897 31.97 -6.60 -10.94
CA ARG A 897 31.31 -7.84 -11.41
C ARG A 897 29.80 -7.69 -11.57
N HIS A 898 29.13 -7.00 -10.66
CA HIS A 898 27.69 -6.77 -10.79
C HIS A 898 27.35 -5.94 -12.04
N ILE A 899 28.13 -4.89 -12.31
CA ILE A 899 27.97 -4.07 -13.51
C ILE A 899 28.22 -4.91 -14.77
N GLU A 900 29.32 -5.65 -14.81
CA GLU A 900 29.78 -6.39 -15.99
C GLU A 900 28.99 -7.66 -16.27
N ASP A 901 28.68 -8.45 -15.24
CA ASP A 901 28.09 -9.78 -15.39
C ASP A 901 26.56 -9.75 -15.34
N GLN A 902 25.96 -8.69 -14.79
CA GLN A 902 24.50 -8.61 -14.57
C GLN A 902 23.87 -7.39 -15.23
N LEU A 903 24.29 -6.17 -14.88
CA LEU A 903 23.62 -4.95 -15.32
C LEU A 903 23.76 -4.69 -16.82
N ARG A 904 25.00 -4.61 -17.36
CA ARG A 904 25.20 -4.34 -18.79
C ARG A 904 24.58 -5.42 -19.68
N PRO A 905 24.75 -6.74 -19.42
CA PRO A 905 24.09 -7.77 -20.22
C PRO A 905 22.56 -7.69 -20.17
N SER A 906 21.98 -7.39 -19.00
CA SER A 906 20.53 -7.23 -18.87
C SER A 906 20.01 -6.02 -19.65
N LEU A 907 20.67 -4.86 -19.51
CA LEU A 907 20.28 -3.64 -20.20
C LEU A 907 20.49 -3.74 -21.72
N GLN A 908 21.58 -4.36 -22.19
CA GLN A 908 21.79 -4.64 -23.62
C GLN A 908 20.65 -5.48 -24.19
N ARG A 909 20.25 -6.55 -23.49
CA ARG A 909 19.16 -7.43 -23.90
C ARG A 909 17.82 -6.71 -23.94
N ARG A 910 17.49 -5.98 -22.87
CA ARG A 910 16.25 -5.17 -22.78
C ARG A 910 16.19 -4.08 -23.84
N HIS A 911 17.31 -3.41 -24.10
CA HIS A 911 17.43 -2.43 -25.18
C HIS A 911 17.15 -3.08 -26.55
N ARG A 912 17.78 -4.22 -26.86
CA ARG A 912 17.55 -4.96 -28.10
C ARG A 912 16.07 -5.33 -28.27
N ILE A 913 15.47 -5.91 -27.24
CA ILE A 913 14.05 -6.29 -27.24
C ILE A 913 13.13 -5.10 -27.49
N LEU A 914 13.38 -3.96 -26.82
CA LEU A 914 12.60 -2.75 -27.03
C LEU A 914 12.77 -2.23 -28.46
N MET A 915 14.00 -2.16 -28.98
CA MET A 915 14.30 -1.67 -30.33
C MET A 915 13.70 -2.55 -31.42
N ASP A 916 13.74 -3.87 -31.26
CA ASP A 916 13.10 -4.81 -32.19
C ASP A 916 11.58 -4.62 -32.19
N ALA A 917 10.96 -4.45 -31.02
CA ALA A 917 9.53 -4.14 -30.93
C ALA A 917 9.18 -2.77 -31.55
N ILE A 918 10.05 -1.76 -31.44
CA ILE A 918 9.88 -0.45 -32.08
C ILE A 918 9.92 -0.59 -33.60
N ARG A 919 10.90 -1.34 -34.14
CA ARG A 919 11.02 -1.61 -35.59
C ARG A 919 9.79 -2.35 -36.11
N GLU A 920 9.27 -3.31 -35.35
CA GLU A 920 8.12 -4.11 -35.77
C GLU A 920 6.80 -3.30 -35.72
N HIS A 921 6.56 -2.56 -34.64
CA HIS A 921 5.24 -2.02 -34.35
C HIS A 921 5.10 -0.51 -34.54
N LEU A 922 6.19 0.26 -34.46
CA LEU A 922 6.17 1.73 -34.56
C LEU A 922 6.78 2.25 -35.87
N ALA A 923 7.83 1.61 -36.40
CA ALA A 923 8.43 2.02 -37.67
C ALA A 923 7.43 2.02 -38.86
N PRO A 924 6.48 1.07 -38.98
CA PRO A 924 5.43 1.14 -40.01
C PRO A 924 4.50 2.35 -39.87
N LEU A 925 4.49 3.02 -38.71
CA LEU A 925 3.74 4.25 -38.47
C LEU A 925 4.56 5.51 -38.74
N GLY A 926 5.82 5.37 -39.17
CA GLY A 926 6.73 6.49 -39.38
C GLY A 926 7.35 7.01 -38.09
N ILE A 927 7.49 6.16 -37.07
CA ILE A 927 8.09 6.50 -35.77
C ILE A 927 9.32 5.64 -35.59
N THR A 928 10.46 6.27 -35.38
CA THR A 928 11.74 5.57 -35.22
C THR A 928 12.45 6.05 -33.95
N ALA A 929 13.45 5.28 -33.56
CA ALA A 929 14.43 5.63 -32.55
C ALA A 929 15.80 5.67 -33.21
N ARG A 930 16.75 6.36 -32.59
CA ARG A 930 18.15 6.33 -32.99
C ARG A 930 18.73 4.91 -32.84
N ASP A 931 19.31 4.37 -33.91
CA ASP A 931 19.91 3.02 -33.95
C ASP A 931 21.16 2.90 -34.83
N ASP A 932 21.81 4.01 -35.15
CA ASP A 932 22.90 4.18 -36.11
C ASP A 932 24.33 4.13 -35.52
N GLU A 933 24.45 3.76 -34.25
CA GLU A 933 25.72 3.71 -33.51
C GLU A 933 26.16 2.27 -33.25
N ASP A 934 27.47 2.00 -33.23
CA ASP A 934 28.01 0.67 -32.88
C ASP A 934 27.75 0.29 -31.40
N TRP A 935 27.37 1.27 -30.58
CA TRP A 935 27.21 1.17 -29.14
C TRP A 935 26.00 1.96 -28.63
N TYR A 936 25.52 1.61 -27.44
CA TYR A 936 24.43 2.32 -26.78
C TYR A 936 24.61 2.29 -25.25
N GLY A 937 23.82 3.08 -24.53
CA GLY A 937 23.79 3.03 -23.09
C GLY A 937 22.64 3.80 -22.46
N GLY A 938 22.65 3.89 -21.13
CA GLY A 938 21.60 4.54 -20.36
C GLY A 938 20.35 3.66 -20.21
N TYR A 939 19.20 4.28 -19.94
CA TYR A 939 17.93 3.59 -19.62
C TYR A 939 16.80 3.84 -20.62
N PHE A 940 16.99 4.79 -21.55
CA PHE A 940 15.91 5.39 -22.31
C PHE A 940 16.14 5.35 -23.80
N VAL A 941 15.04 5.28 -24.55
CA VAL A 941 14.99 5.48 -25.98
C VAL A 941 14.10 6.69 -26.27
N TRP A 942 14.57 7.54 -27.18
CA TRP A 942 13.84 8.71 -27.66
C TRP A 942 13.25 8.42 -29.02
N LEU A 943 11.92 8.45 -29.09
CA LEU A 943 11.15 8.22 -30.31
C LEU A 943 10.87 9.55 -31.00
N SER A 944 11.04 9.57 -32.31
CA SER A 944 10.74 10.72 -33.17
C SER A 944 9.91 10.29 -34.37
N ALA A 945 9.05 11.17 -34.86
CA ALA A 945 8.29 10.97 -36.08
C ALA A 945 9.11 11.39 -37.31
N THR A 946 9.22 10.52 -38.33
CA THR A 946 10.04 10.77 -39.52
C THR A 946 9.21 11.13 -40.76
N THR A 947 7.98 10.64 -40.87
CA THR A 947 7.15 10.81 -42.09
C THR A 947 5.74 11.31 -41.84
N THR A 948 5.18 11.10 -40.65
CA THR A 948 3.79 11.46 -40.31
C THR A 948 3.76 12.19 -38.98
N PRO A 949 3.18 13.41 -38.89
CA PRO A 949 3.06 14.14 -37.63
C PRO A 949 2.35 13.30 -36.57
N LEU A 950 2.91 13.27 -35.36
CA LEU A 950 2.26 12.65 -34.22
C LEU A 950 1.18 13.58 -33.64
N PRO A 951 0.11 13.03 -33.05
CA PRO A 951 -0.73 13.81 -32.14
C PRO A 951 0.12 14.43 -31.01
N PRO A 952 -0.37 15.50 -30.35
CA PRO A 952 0.37 16.13 -29.25
C PRO A 952 0.84 15.11 -28.19
N PRO A 953 2.11 15.06 -27.79
CA PRO A 953 2.65 14.01 -26.92
C PRO A 953 1.95 13.89 -25.58
N LYS A 954 1.44 15.00 -25.02
CA LYS A 954 0.61 14.99 -23.81
C LYS A 954 -0.69 14.21 -24.02
N LEU A 955 -1.36 14.45 -25.14
CA LEU A 955 -2.56 13.70 -25.53
C LEU A 955 -2.25 12.21 -25.72
N ILE A 956 -1.10 11.88 -26.32
CA ILE A 956 -0.67 10.48 -26.48
C ILE A 956 -0.44 9.83 -25.10
N ALA A 957 0.23 10.52 -24.17
CA ALA A 957 0.49 9.98 -22.83
C ALA A 957 -0.80 9.77 -22.03
N GLU A 958 -1.74 10.71 -22.10
CA GLU A 958 -3.06 10.60 -21.46
C GLU A 958 -3.89 9.46 -22.08
N ALA A 959 -3.94 9.37 -23.41
CA ALA A 959 -4.61 8.30 -24.12
C ALA A 959 -3.95 6.93 -23.87
N ALA A 960 -2.62 6.87 -23.73
CA ALA A 960 -1.89 5.66 -23.39
C ALA A 960 -2.28 5.13 -22.01
N MET A 961 -2.38 6.03 -21.02
CA MET A 961 -2.82 5.64 -19.69
C MET A 961 -4.27 5.16 -19.72
N ARG A 962 -5.16 5.97 -20.30
CA ARG A 962 -6.61 5.73 -20.30
C ARG A 962 -7.03 4.51 -21.13
N ASP A 963 -6.56 4.42 -22.37
CA ASP A 963 -7.09 3.50 -23.38
C ASP A 963 -6.20 2.27 -23.60
N ALA A 964 -4.96 2.29 -23.09
CA ALA A 964 -3.98 1.22 -23.27
C ALA A 964 -3.37 0.68 -21.96
N ASN A 965 -3.70 1.27 -20.79
CA ASN A 965 -3.09 0.96 -19.49
C ASN A 965 -1.56 0.97 -19.56
N LEU A 966 -1.02 2.05 -20.14
CA LEU A 966 0.39 2.24 -20.46
C LEU A 966 0.84 3.65 -20.04
N VAL A 967 1.94 3.75 -19.29
CA VAL A 967 2.57 5.04 -18.94
C VAL A 967 3.80 5.26 -19.81
N ILE A 968 3.91 6.43 -20.45
CA ILE A 968 5.05 6.83 -21.30
C ILE A 968 5.49 8.26 -20.94
N GLY A 969 6.70 8.65 -21.34
CA GLY A 969 7.17 10.03 -21.20
C GLY A 969 6.82 10.89 -22.40
N PRO A 970 5.92 11.89 -22.30
CA PRO A 970 5.68 12.83 -23.39
C PRO A 970 6.89 13.76 -23.59
N GLY A 971 7.27 14.05 -24.83
CA GLY A 971 8.45 14.86 -25.16
C GLY A 971 8.48 16.22 -24.45
N THR A 972 7.32 16.89 -24.40
CA THR A 972 7.12 18.17 -23.67
C THR A 972 7.52 18.15 -22.19
N MET A 973 7.65 16.97 -21.56
CA MET A 973 8.16 16.84 -20.19
C MET A 973 9.64 17.21 -20.07
N PHE A 974 10.42 17.05 -21.15
CA PHE A 974 11.89 17.22 -21.19
C PHE A 974 12.33 18.59 -21.73
N GLU A 975 11.37 19.53 -21.86
CA GLU A 975 11.61 20.93 -22.18
C GLU A 975 12.15 21.71 -20.97
N VAL A 976 13.01 22.71 -21.23
CA VAL A 976 13.48 23.62 -20.18
C VAL A 976 12.36 24.55 -19.74
N ARG A 977 12.12 24.63 -18.42
CA ARG A 977 11.05 25.46 -17.86
C ARG A 977 11.36 26.95 -17.96
N GLY A 978 10.36 27.75 -18.33
CA GLY A 978 10.43 29.20 -18.23
C GLY A 978 11.25 29.94 -19.29
N ASP A 979 11.77 29.26 -20.33
CA ASP A 979 12.44 29.91 -21.47
C ASP A 979 11.59 29.83 -22.74
N ASP A 980 11.19 30.98 -23.31
CA ASP A 980 10.40 31.04 -24.54
C ASP A 980 11.19 30.64 -25.80
N ARG A 981 12.53 30.65 -25.73
CA ARG A 981 13.42 30.23 -26.84
C ARG A 981 13.75 28.73 -26.82
N ARG A 982 13.09 27.95 -25.95
CA ARG A 982 13.29 26.49 -25.83
C ARG A 982 12.83 25.73 -27.07
N THR A 983 13.45 24.58 -27.32
CA THR A 983 12.97 23.63 -28.31
C THR A 983 11.64 23.03 -27.84
N ARG A 984 10.69 22.88 -28.76
CA ARG A 984 9.38 22.28 -28.48
C ARG A 984 9.40 20.82 -28.89
N PHE A 985 9.33 19.94 -27.90
CA PHE A 985 9.35 18.49 -28.13
C PHE A 985 7.92 17.95 -28.30
N GLU A 986 7.25 18.46 -29.34
CA GLU A 986 5.86 18.17 -29.68
C GLU A 986 5.70 16.95 -30.60
N ALA A 987 6.79 16.27 -30.97
CA ALA A 987 6.75 15.08 -31.81
C ALA A 987 7.51 13.90 -31.19
N GLU A 988 7.88 14.00 -29.91
CA GLU A 988 8.79 13.07 -29.27
C GLU A 988 8.14 12.33 -28.10
N ILE A 989 8.58 11.08 -27.89
CA ILE A 989 8.16 10.23 -26.77
C ILE A 989 9.39 9.54 -26.21
N ARG A 990 9.55 9.54 -24.88
CA ARG A 990 10.57 8.75 -24.19
C ARG A 990 9.98 7.43 -23.68
N LEU A 991 10.66 6.33 -23.98
CA LEU A 991 10.41 5.02 -23.36
C LEU A 991 11.61 4.60 -22.49
N CYS A 992 11.33 3.96 -21.35
CA CYS A 992 12.31 3.33 -20.48
C CYS A 992 12.37 1.83 -20.75
N PHE A 993 13.56 1.28 -21.00
CA PHE A 993 13.78 -0.17 -21.11
C PHE A 993 14.35 -0.81 -19.84
N ALA A 994 14.71 -0.02 -18.83
CA ALA A 994 15.40 -0.52 -17.65
C ALA A 994 14.47 -1.07 -16.54
N TRP A 995 13.23 -0.58 -16.46
CA TRP A 995 12.33 -0.84 -15.33
C TRP A 995 11.43 -2.08 -15.50
N GLU A 996 10.63 -2.13 -16.55
CA GLU A 996 9.67 -3.23 -16.78
C GLU A 996 10.36 -4.49 -17.28
N GLU A 997 9.82 -5.67 -16.95
CA GLU A 997 10.30 -6.96 -17.44
C GLU A 997 10.20 -7.08 -18.97
N GLU A 998 11.04 -7.94 -19.55
CA GLU A 998 11.27 -8.02 -20.99
C GLU A 998 10.00 -8.24 -21.83
N ASP A 999 9.07 -9.07 -21.34
CA ASP A 999 7.78 -9.32 -21.99
C ASP A 999 6.87 -8.09 -21.98
N ALA A 1000 6.93 -7.30 -20.92
CA ALA A 1000 6.18 -6.07 -20.77
C ALA A 1000 6.73 -4.94 -21.67
N LEU A 1001 8.02 -4.95 -22.02
CA LEU A 1001 8.58 -4.00 -22.99
C LEU A 1001 7.94 -4.18 -24.37
N VAL A 1002 7.90 -5.42 -24.88
CA VAL A 1002 7.29 -5.74 -26.18
C VAL A 1002 5.80 -5.39 -26.16
N GLN A 1003 5.07 -5.83 -25.13
CA GLN A 1003 3.65 -5.53 -25.00
C GLN A 1003 3.38 -4.03 -24.90
N GLY A 1004 4.23 -3.27 -24.19
CA GLY A 1004 4.09 -1.82 -24.06
C GLY A 1004 4.21 -1.12 -25.41
N VAL A 1005 5.21 -1.49 -26.22
CA VAL A 1005 5.39 -0.94 -27.58
C VAL A 1005 4.25 -1.36 -28.51
N GLN A 1006 3.78 -2.60 -28.44
CA GLN A 1006 2.60 -3.07 -29.18
C GLN A 1006 1.35 -2.25 -28.87
N ARG A 1007 1.11 -2.01 -27.58
CA ARG A 1007 -0.03 -1.19 -27.10
C ARG A 1007 0.07 0.23 -27.61
N LEU A 1008 1.27 0.83 -27.58
CA LEU A 1008 1.50 2.16 -28.13
C LEU A 1008 1.24 2.21 -29.63
N GLY A 1009 1.73 1.23 -30.40
CA GLY A 1009 1.50 1.17 -31.85
C GLY A 1009 0.01 1.03 -32.20
N LEU A 1010 -0.73 0.18 -31.47
CA LEU A 1010 -2.18 0.03 -31.64
C LEU A 1010 -2.94 1.30 -31.28
N LEU A 1011 -2.55 1.98 -30.21
CA LEU A 1011 -3.14 3.25 -29.80
C LEU A 1011 -2.94 4.31 -30.89
N LEU A 1012 -1.72 4.46 -31.39
CA LEU A 1012 -1.41 5.47 -32.40
C LEU A 1012 -2.14 5.23 -33.72
N LYS A 1013 -2.34 3.97 -34.12
CA LYS A 1013 -3.23 3.61 -35.23
C LYS A 1013 -4.66 4.06 -34.97
N ARG A 1014 -5.20 3.74 -33.78
CA ARG A 1014 -6.56 4.12 -33.39
C ARG A 1014 -6.75 5.65 -33.35
N MET A 1015 -5.75 6.38 -32.87
CA MET A 1015 -5.78 7.85 -32.84
C MET A 1015 -5.83 8.46 -34.24
N ARG A 1016 -5.25 7.80 -35.25
CA ARG A 1016 -5.36 8.22 -36.65
C ARG A 1016 -6.72 7.90 -37.25
N GLU A 1017 -7.29 6.75 -36.91
CA GLU A 1017 -8.58 6.27 -37.43
C GLU A 1017 -9.79 7.01 -36.81
N ASP A 1018 -9.74 7.32 -35.51
CA ASP A 1018 -10.81 8.00 -34.76
C ASP A 1018 -10.39 9.39 -34.29
N ARG A 1019 -9.95 10.22 -35.24
CA ARG A 1019 -9.40 11.55 -34.95
C ARG A 1019 -10.36 12.43 -34.15
N LYS A 1020 -11.65 12.37 -34.47
CA LYS A 1020 -12.70 13.17 -33.81
C LYS A 1020 -12.77 12.90 -32.32
N TYR A 1021 -12.74 11.65 -31.90
CA TYR A 1021 -12.79 11.28 -30.49
C TYR A 1021 -11.61 11.87 -29.70
N TYR A 1022 -10.39 11.78 -30.24
CA TYR A 1022 -9.20 12.28 -29.54
C TYR A 1022 -9.07 13.81 -29.59
N ASP A 1023 -9.58 14.46 -30.64
CA ASP A 1023 -9.69 15.93 -30.68
C ASP A 1023 -10.67 16.45 -29.61
N ASP A 1024 -11.84 15.79 -29.46
CA ASP A 1024 -12.82 16.09 -28.40
C ASP A 1024 -12.23 15.82 -27.00
N LEU A 1025 -11.43 14.76 -26.88
CA LEU A 1025 -10.73 14.41 -25.64
C LEU A 1025 -9.72 15.49 -25.25
N GLN A 1026 -8.91 15.97 -26.21
CA GLN A 1026 -7.95 17.07 -25.99
C GLN A 1026 -8.64 18.37 -25.53
N ALA A 1027 -9.82 18.67 -26.10
CA ALA A 1027 -10.62 19.84 -25.70
C ALA A 1027 -11.15 19.75 -24.25
N THR A 1028 -11.33 18.53 -23.74
CA THR A 1028 -11.78 18.27 -22.37
C THR A 1028 -10.64 18.47 -21.36
N PHE A 1029 -9.41 18.04 -21.69
CA PHE A 1029 -8.24 18.16 -20.81
C PHE A 1029 -7.64 19.56 -20.76
N SER A 1030 -7.85 20.38 -21.78
CA SER A 1030 -7.46 21.80 -21.78
C SER A 1030 -8.16 22.64 -20.70
N LYS A 1031 -9.08 22.05 -19.92
CA LYS A 1031 -9.87 22.71 -18.86
C LYS A 1031 -9.68 22.15 -17.44
N GLY A 1032 -8.81 21.16 -17.18
CA GLY A 1032 -8.55 20.72 -15.81
C GLY A 1032 -7.62 19.51 -15.64
N ALA A 1033 -6.75 19.61 -14.63
CA ALA A 1033 -5.82 18.64 -14.05
C ALA A 1033 -4.61 18.18 -14.91
N SER A 1034 -3.40 18.53 -14.46
CA SER A 1034 -2.12 18.03 -15.01
C SER A 1034 -1.72 16.70 -14.35
N LEU A 1035 -0.95 15.89 -15.09
CA LEU A 1035 -0.35 14.61 -14.75
C LEU A 1035 0.68 14.61 -13.58
N ASP A 1036 0.61 15.57 -12.66
CA ASP A 1036 1.61 15.75 -11.59
C ASP A 1036 1.42 14.81 -10.36
N GLU A 1037 0.42 13.93 -10.36
CA GLU A 1037 0.06 13.08 -9.20
C GLU A 1037 0.77 11.71 -9.13
N TYR A 1038 1.71 11.38 -10.01
CA TYR A 1038 2.34 10.05 -10.05
C TYR A 1038 3.88 10.06 -9.99
N LYS A 1039 4.44 10.84 -9.06
CA LYS A 1039 5.78 10.59 -8.49
C LYS A 1039 5.68 9.51 -7.42
#